data_AF-A0A3L6G7Z8-F1
#
_entry.id   AF-A0A3L6G7Z8-F1
#
_cell.length_a   1.000
_cell.length_b   1.000
_cell.length_c   1.000
_cell.angle_alpha   90.00
_cell.angle_beta   90.00
_cell.angle_gamma   90.00
#
_symmetry.space_group_name_H-M   'P 1'
#
loop_
_entity.id
_entity.type
_entity.pdbx_description
1 polymer ?
#
loop_
_entity_poly.entity_id
_entity_poly.type
_entity_poly.pdbx_seq_one_letter_code
_entity_poly.pdbx_strand_id
1 'polypeptide(L)'
;MAASALWQPQEQGLREICAHLEAHISPNSDQARIWQQLQQYSQFPDFNNYLLFILARGEGKSIEVRQAAGLLLKNNLRTTYISMQSSSQHYVKSELLPCIGATNRAIRSTVGTVISVLFQIVRVAGWIELFQALHKCLESNDLDHMEGAMDAIYKICEDVPEELDVDVPGLSERPINVFMPRILQFFQSPHASLRKLSLGIINQYIVVMPSALYMSMDQYIQGLFNLAKDSSADVRKLVCSAWVQLIEVRPSILEPHLKNVTELILQANKDSDDEVALEACEFWSAYCDVSMPPEGLQEFLPHLIPTLLSNMVYADGDESLDDAEEDESFPDRDQDLKPRFHDSRLHGSETGDDDDDADAVNVWNLRKCSAAGLDVLSNVFGDSILPTLMPLIEQNLARTDDDSWKERETAVLCLGAIAEGCISGLYPHLPQIVAFLIPLLDDKFPLIRSITCWTLSRYSKFIVQSLDHPNGRGQFDKILMGVLRRILDTNKRVQEAACSAFAILEEEASEELVPHLEVILQHLMCAYRKYQRRNLRILYDALGTLADAVGAELNQAKYLDIFMPPLITKWQQLSNYDKDLFPLLECFTSIAQALGPGFAQFAEPVFQRCINLIHSQQLSKIDPTAAGAVYDREFIVCSLDLLSGLAEGLGAGIESLVSSCLCIWYHFPFQVAQSNLRDLLLQCCMDEAADVRQSALALLGDLSRVCPIHLHPRLQEFLTVAAKQLNPQSVKDAVSVANNACWAIGELAIKIGKEIAPVVITVVSCLVPILKSPEGSNKSLVENSAITLGRLSWVCPDIVAPHMEHFMQAWCKALCMIRDDFEKEDSFHGLCAMVAANPTGGAGSLAYICQACASWTEIKSEGLHNEVCQILNGYKQLLGNGGWEQCMATLQPDVVQKLARYGV
;
A
#
# COMPACT_ATOMS: atom_id res chain seq x y z
N MET A 1 -16.15 -48.88 -33.20
CA MET A 1 -15.46 -48.09 -32.16
C MET A 1 -15.81 -48.72 -30.83
N ALA A 2 -14.83 -49.31 -30.14
CA ALA A 2 -15.03 -50.03 -28.90
C ALA A 2 -15.42 -49.03 -27.79
N ALA A 3 -16.51 -49.30 -27.07
CA ALA A 3 -16.88 -48.57 -25.87
C ALA A 3 -15.72 -48.68 -24.86
N SER A 4 -15.12 -47.54 -24.47
CA SER A 4 -14.12 -47.53 -23.40
C SER A 4 -14.76 -48.01 -22.11
N ALA A 5 -14.20 -49.04 -21.48
CA ALA A 5 -14.67 -49.51 -20.19
C ALA A 5 -14.62 -48.35 -19.16
N LEU A 6 -15.77 -48.06 -18.52
CA LEU A 6 -15.84 -47.13 -17.40
C LEU A 6 -14.89 -47.60 -16.30
N TRP A 7 -14.05 -46.71 -15.78
CA TRP A 7 -13.18 -46.97 -14.63
C TRP A 7 -14.04 -47.43 -13.43
N GLN A 8 -13.52 -48.38 -12.64
CA GLN A 8 -14.17 -48.90 -11.43
C GLN A 8 -13.14 -48.99 -10.30
N PRO A 9 -13.50 -48.60 -9.06
CA PRO A 9 -12.60 -48.69 -7.93
C PRO A 9 -12.37 -50.14 -7.51
N GLN A 10 -11.17 -50.44 -7.02
CA GLN A 10 -10.93 -51.66 -6.26
C GLN A 10 -11.45 -51.47 -4.83
N GLU A 11 -12.23 -52.43 -4.32
CA GLU A 11 -12.86 -52.29 -2.99
C GLU A 11 -11.85 -52.03 -1.86
N GLN A 12 -10.68 -52.66 -1.91
CA GLN A 12 -9.65 -52.48 -0.88
C GLN A 12 -9.14 -51.03 -0.87
N GLY A 13 -8.74 -50.49 -2.02
CA GLY A 13 -8.29 -49.10 -2.13
C GLY A 13 -9.37 -48.10 -1.73
N LEU A 14 -10.62 -48.35 -2.11
CA LEU A 14 -11.75 -47.51 -1.70
C LEU A 14 -11.93 -47.49 -0.18
N ARG A 15 -11.82 -48.64 0.50
CA ARG A 15 -11.92 -48.72 1.97
C ARG A 15 -10.76 -48.00 2.65
N GLU A 16 -9.53 -48.18 2.16
CA GLU A 16 -8.33 -47.55 2.71
C GLU A 16 -8.42 -46.01 2.60
N ILE A 17 -8.73 -45.49 1.42
CA ILE A 17 -8.86 -44.03 1.20
C ILE A 17 -9.98 -43.44 2.06
N CYS A 18 -11.13 -44.10 2.14
CA CYS A 18 -12.22 -43.63 3.01
C CYS A 18 -11.81 -43.60 4.48
N ALA A 19 -11.12 -44.63 4.98
CA ALA A 19 -10.66 -44.68 6.37
C ALA A 19 -9.68 -43.54 6.69
N HIS A 20 -8.79 -43.20 5.75
CA HIS A 20 -7.86 -42.08 5.91
C HIS A 20 -8.56 -40.72 5.86
N LEU A 21 -9.57 -40.54 5.00
CA LEU A 21 -10.39 -39.33 4.99
C LEU A 21 -11.21 -39.17 6.27
N GLU A 22 -11.83 -40.26 6.76
CA GLU A 22 -12.54 -40.29 8.05
C GLU A 22 -11.60 -39.91 9.21
N ALA A 23 -10.39 -40.47 9.23
CA ALA A 23 -9.39 -40.14 10.24
C ALA A 23 -8.89 -38.69 10.14
N HIS A 24 -8.78 -38.12 8.94
CA HIS A 24 -8.35 -36.73 8.74
C HIS A 24 -9.36 -35.73 9.32
N ILE A 25 -10.66 -36.05 9.25
CA ILE A 25 -11.75 -35.19 9.77
C ILE A 25 -11.85 -35.28 11.31
N SER A 26 -11.32 -36.35 11.92
CA SER A 26 -11.41 -36.57 13.36
C SER A 26 -10.45 -35.65 14.16
N PRO A 27 -10.95 -34.91 15.17
CA PRO A 27 -10.14 -33.97 15.96
C PRO A 27 -9.09 -34.65 16.86
N ASN A 28 -9.22 -35.96 17.11
CA ASN A 28 -8.33 -36.74 17.99
C ASN A 28 -7.21 -37.47 17.22
N SER A 29 -6.99 -37.13 15.96
CA SER A 29 -6.11 -37.88 15.06
C SER A 29 -4.86 -37.08 14.69
N ASP A 30 -3.75 -37.77 14.44
CA ASP A 30 -2.49 -37.16 13.99
C ASP A 30 -2.62 -36.68 12.52
N GLN A 31 -3.13 -35.46 12.35
CA GLN A 31 -3.46 -34.90 11.04
C GLN A 31 -2.23 -34.78 10.13
N ALA A 32 -1.06 -34.44 10.68
CA ALA A 32 0.18 -34.30 9.90
C ALA A 32 0.59 -35.65 9.28
N ARG A 33 0.52 -36.73 10.07
CA ARG A 33 0.81 -38.08 9.57
C ARG A 33 -0.21 -38.55 8.54
N ILE A 34 -1.50 -38.31 8.77
CA ILE A 34 -2.56 -38.72 7.84
C ILE A 34 -2.44 -37.95 6.51
N TRP A 35 -2.10 -36.66 6.57
CA TRP A 35 -1.84 -35.86 5.37
C TRP A 35 -0.65 -36.39 4.57
N GLN A 36 0.45 -36.76 5.22
CA GLN A 36 1.58 -37.41 4.54
C GLN A 36 1.18 -38.71 3.84
N GLN A 37 0.29 -39.51 4.44
CA GLN A 37 -0.22 -40.74 3.81
C GLN A 37 -1.10 -40.45 2.59
N LEU A 38 -1.98 -39.45 2.68
CA LEU A 38 -2.79 -39.00 1.54
C LEU A 38 -1.91 -38.46 0.40
N GLN A 39 -0.80 -37.77 0.71
CA GLN A 39 0.19 -37.36 -0.30
C GLN A 39 0.95 -38.53 -0.92
N GLN A 40 1.19 -39.62 -0.19
CA GLN A 40 1.76 -40.82 -0.81
C GLN A 40 0.80 -41.41 -1.85
N TYR A 41 -0.50 -41.37 -1.59
CA TYR A 41 -1.49 -41.86 -2.54
C TYR A 41 -1.60 -41.03 -3.82
N SER A 42 -1.24 -39.74 -3.79
CA SER A 42 -1.27 -38.90 -4.99
C SER A 42 -0.24 -39.33 -6.05
N GLN A 43 0.68 -40.25 -5.73
CA GLN A 43 1.58 -40.87 -6.70
C GLN A 43 0.88 -41.92 -7.58
N PHE A 44 -0.29 -42.42 -7.19
CA PHE A 44 -1.05 -43.40 -7.97
C PHE A 44 -1.84 -42.72 -9.11
N PRO A 45 -1.72 -43.18 -10.37
CA PRO A 45 -2.34 -42.52 -11.53
C PRO A 45 -3.87 -42.39 -11.50
N ASP A 46 -4.56 -43.25 -10.75
CA ASP A 46 -6.02 -43.28 -10.64
C ASP A 46 -6.55 -42.80 -9.28
N PHE A 47 -5.69 -42.26 -8.40
CA PHE A 47 -6.11 -41.74 -7.10
C PHE A 47 -7.22 -40.68 -7.21
N ASN A 48 -7.10 -39.76 -8.17
CA ASN A 48 -8.12 -38.74 -8.43
C ASN A 48 -9.46 -39.36 -8.88
N ASN A 49 -9.45 -40.53 -9.53
CA ASN A 49 -10.67 -41.25 -9.89
C ASN A 49 -11.36 -41.83 -8.64
N TYR A 50 -10.60 -42.31 -7.66
CA TYR A 50 -11.15 -42.74 -6.36
C TYR A 50 -11.79 -41.58 -5.61
N LEU A 51 -11.11 -40.43 -5.53
CA LEU A 51 -11.65 -39.25 -4.84
C LEU A 51 -12.97 -38.79 -5.49
N LEU A 52 -13.03 -38.74 -6.82
CA LEU A 52 -14.25 -38.41 -7.53
C LEU A 52 -15.35 -39.47 -7.34
N PHE A 53 -15.00 -40.75 -7.35
CA PHE A 53 -15.96 -41.81 -7.10
C PHE A 53 -16.56 -41.70 -5.70
N ILE A 54 -15.76 -41.40 -4.67
CA ILE A 54 -16.24 -41.17 -3.31
C ILE A 54 -17.19 -39.97 -3.28
N LEU A 55 -16.81 -38.85 -3.91
CA LEU A 55 -17.66 -37.66 -4.01
C LEU A 55 -18.99 -37.97 -4.72
N ALA A 56 -18.95 -38.58 -5.90
CA ALA A 56 -20.10 -38.76 -6.79
C ALA A 56 -21.00 -39.94 -6.41
N ARG A 57 -20.40 -41.09 -6.06
CA ARG A 57 -21.06 -42.40 -5.93
C ARG A 57 -20.80 -43.09 -4.58
N GLY A 58 -20.23 -42.40 -3.60
CA GLY A 58 -19.99 -42.91 -2.24
C GLY A 58 -21.28 -43.11 -1.42
N GLU A 59 -22.26 -43.84 -1.94
CA GLU A 59 -23.49 -44.16 -1.23
C GLU A 59 -23.18 -44.94 0.06
N GLY A 60 -23.73 -44.49 1.19
CA GLY A 60 -23.44 -45.04 2.52
C GLY A 60 -22.22 -44.44 3.23
N LYS A 61 -21.50 -43.51 2.61
CA LYS A 61 -20.48 -42.68 3.28
C LYS A 61 -21.08 -41.37 3.80
N SER A 62 -20.47 -40.81 4.85
CA SER A 62 -20.91 -39.53 5.41
C SER A 62 -20.68 -38.38 4.44
N ILE A 63 -21.44 -37.30 4.56
CA ILE A 63 -21.32 -36.15 3.67
C ILE A 63 -19.95 -35.49 3.83
N GLU A 64 -19.43 -35.44 5.05
CA GLU A 64 -18.12 -34.88 5.40
C GLU A 64 -16.99 -35.62 4.68
N VAL A 65 -17.04 -36.95 4.61
CA VAL A 65 -16.05 -37.76 3.88
C VAL A 65 -16.12 -37.49 2.38
N ARG A 66 -17.33 -37.40 1.84
CA ARG A 66 -17.53 -37.10 0.41
C ARG A 66 -17.03 -35.70 0.06
N GLN A 67 -17.27 -34.70 0.93
CA GLN A 67 -16.75 -33.35 0.76
C GLN A 67 -15.23 -33.29 0.88
N ALA A 68 -14.65 -33.97 1.88
CA ALA A 68 -13.20 -34.06 2.04
C ALA A 68 -12.53 -34.67 0.79
N ALA A 69 -13.13 -35.72 0.21
CA ALA A 69 -12.66 -36.29 -1.05
C ALA A 69 -12.70 -35.27 -2.20
N GLY A 70 -13.79 -34.51 -2.33
CA GLY A 70 -13.93 -33.48 -3.36
C GLY A 70 -12.97 -32.29 -3.18
N LEU A 71 -12.73 -31.85 -1.94
CA LEU A 71 -11.78 -30.77 -1.65
C LEU A 71 -10.32 -31.21 -1.87
N LEU A 72 -9.98 -32.45 -1.54
CA LEU A 72 -8.67 -33.01 -1.87
C LEU A 72 -8.51 -33.17 -3.39
N LEU A 73 -9.55 -33.64 -4.09
CA LEU A 73 -9.57 -33.71 -5.55
C LEU A 73 -9.32 -32.34 -6.17
N LYS A 74 -10.02 -31.30 -5.71
CA LYS A 74 -9.81 -29.91 -6.14
C LYS A 74 -8.34 -29.51 -6.08
N ASN A 75 -7.69 -29.73 -4.94
CA ASN A 75 -6.29 -29.37 -4.72
C ASN A 75 -5.35 -30.15 -5.66
N ASN A 76 -5.61 -31.45 -5.84
CA ASN A 76 -4.80 -32.29 -6.73
C ASN A 76 -4.93 -31.89 -8.21
N LEU A 77 -6.15 -31.56 -8.66
CA LEU A 77 -6.40 -31.23 -10.07
C LEU A 77 -5.63 -29.99 -10.51
N ARG A 78 -5.48 -28.97 -9.65
CA ARG A 78 -4.69 -27.75 -9.94
C ARG A 78 -3.28 -28.05 -10.44
N THR A 79 -2.64 -29.09 -9.90
CA THR A 79 -1.24 -29.42 -10.20
C THR A 79 -1.09 -30.61 -11.15
N THR A 80 -2.00 -31.57 -11.10
CA THR A 80 -1.81 -32.87 -11.78
C THR A 80 -2.68 -33.08 -13.01
N TYR A 81 -3.72 -32.26 -13.25
CA TYR A 81 -4.70 -32.59 -14.30
C TYR A 81 -4.09 -32.76 -15.70
N ILE A 82 -3.16 -31.88 -16.08
CA ILE A 82 -2.52 -31.91 -17.41
C ILE A 82 -1.69 -33.20 -17.61
N SER A 83 -1.08 -33.73 -16.55
CA SER A 83 -0.26 -34.95 -16.60
C SER A 83 -1.07 -36.25 -16.41
N MET A 84 -2.36 -36.17 -16.07
CA MET A 84 -3.24 -37.33 -15.97
C MET A 84 -3.45 -38.02 -17.32
N GLN A 85 -3.69 -39.34 -17.28
CA GLN A 85 -4.08 -40.10 -18.47
C GLN A 85 -5.39 -39.59 -19.06
N SER A 86 -5.51 -39.55 -20.39
CA SER A 86 -6.70 -39.03 -21.08
C SER A 86 -8.00 -39.75 -20.70
N SER A 87 -7.93 -41.04 -20.37
CA SER A 87 -9.06 -41.81 -19.85
C SER A 87 -9.54 -41.29 -18.49
N SER A 88 -8.62 -40.97 -17.58
CA SER A 88 -8.93 -40.38 -16.27
C SER A 88 -9.42 -38.94 -16.42
N GLN A 89 -8.84 -38.14 -17.32
CA GLN A 89 -9.32 -36.78 -17.62
C GLN A 89 -10.78 -36.80 -18.12
N HIS A 90 -11.12 -37.73 -19.01
CA HIS A 90 -12.48 -37.92 -19.49
C HIS A 90 -13.42 -38.42 -18.38
N TYR A 91 -12.98 -39.40 -17.58
CA TYR A 91 -13.75 -39.91 -16.43
C TYR A 91 -14.11 -38.78 -15.46
N VAL A 92 -13.13 -37.93 -15.12
CA VAL A 92 -13.34 -36.79 -14.23
C VAL A 92 -14.42 -35.86 -14.78
N LYS A 93 -14.30 -35.47 -16.05
CA LYS A 93 -15.29 -34.62 -16.71
C LYS A 93 -16.67 -35.26 -16.73
N SER A 94 -16.78 -36.52 -17.14
CA SER A 94 -18.07 -37.19 -17.31
C SER A 94 -18.81 -37.45 -16.00
N GLU A 95 -18.11 -37.77 -14.91
CA GLU A 95 -18.74 -38.09 -13.62
C GLU A 95 -19.13 -36.83 -12.82
N LEU A 96 -18.51 -35.68 -13.09
CA LEU A 96 -18.90 -34.42 -12.45
C LEU A 96 -20.25 -33.89 -12.94
N LEU A 97 -20.56 -34.03 -14.24
CA LEU A 97 -21.76 -33.41 -14.84
C LEU A 97 -23.09 -33.87 -14.21
N PRO A 98 -23.33 -35.17 -13.95
CA PRO A 98 -24.56 -35.61 -13.29
C PRO A 98 -24.67 -35.13 -11.84
N CYS A 99 -23.54 -34.84 -11.18
CA CYS A 99 -23.50 -34.42 -9.79
C CYS A 99 -23.84 -32.94 -9.58
N ILE A 100 -23.95 -32.15 -10.65
CA ILE A 100 -24.41 -30.75 -10.60
C ILE A 100 -25.80 -30.68 -9.94
N GLY A 101 -26.70 -31.59 -10.30
CA GLY A 101 -28.05 -31.69 -9.73
C GLY A 101 -28.17 -32.67 -8.55
N ALA A 102 -27.10 -32.95 -7.81
CA ALA A 102 -27.17 -33.86 -6.66
C ALA A 102 -28.17 -33.36 -5.61
N THR A 103 -28.90 -34.23 -4.91
CA THR A 103 -29.94 -33.80 -3.94
C THR A 103 -29.39 -33.13 -2.69
N ASN A 104 -28.14 -33.41 -2.32
CA ASN A 104 -27.50 -32.80 -1.16
C ASN A 104 -26.74 -31.52 -1.56
N ARG A 105 -27.12 -30.38 -0.96
CA ARG A 105 -26.53 -29.07 -1.21
C ARG A 105 -25.01 -29.00 -0.97
N ALA A 106 -24.52 -29.68 0.07
CA ALA A 106 -23.09 -29.71 0.38
C ALA A 106 -22.29 -30.42 -0.72
N ILE A 107 -22.83 -31.51 -1.27
CA ILE A 107 -22.22 -32.21 -2.41
C ILE A 107 -22.29 -31.35 -3.68
N ARG A 108 -23.44 -30.73 -4.00
CA ARG A 108 -23.55 -29.81 -5.14
C ARG A 108 -22.51 -28.69 -5.07
N SER A 109 -22.38 -28.06 -3.90
CA SER A 109 -21.42 -26.97 -3.70
C SER A 109 -19.98 -27.45 -3.89
N THR A 110 -19.59 -28.60 -3.32
CA THR A 110 -18.26 -29.18 -3.54
C THR A 110 -18.02 -29.52 -5.01
N VAL A 111 -19.02 -30.05 -5.71
CA VAL A 111 -18.96 -30.33 -7.16
C VAL A 111 -18.76 -29.04 -7.94
N GLY A 112 -19.50 -27.97 -7.65
CA GLY A 112 -19.31 -26.65 -8.25
C GLY A 112 -17.89 -26.11 -8.07
N THR A 113 -17.31 -26.28 -6.88
CA THR A 113 -15.91 -25.89 -6.60
C THR A 113 -14.90 -26.71 -7.42
N VAL A 114 -15.10 -28.02 -7.55
CA VAL A 114 -14.23 -28.87 -8.39
C VAL A 114 -14.37 -28.50 -9.87
N ILE A 115 -15.60 -28.23 -10.34
CA ILE A 115 -15.88 -27.77 -11.70
C ILE A 115 -15.15 -26.45 -11.97
N SER A 116 -15.25 -25.46 -11.09
CA SER A 116 -14.61 -24.15 -11.30
C SER A 116 -13.10 -24.27 -11.45
N VAL A 117 -12.45 -25.04 -10.56
CA VAL A 117 -11.00 -25.28 -10.65
C VAL A 117 -10.60 -25.98 -11.93
N LEU A 118 -11.36 -27.01 -12.33
CA LEU A 118 -11.07 -27.71 -13.57
C LEU A 118 -11.28 -26.79 -14.79
N PHE A 119 -12.29 -25.93 -14.74
CA PHE A 119 -12.58 -24.93 -15.77
C PHE A 119 -11.44 -23.92 -15.94
N GLN A 120 -10.80 -23.44 -14.86
CA GLN A 120 -9.61 -22.59 -14.92
C GLN A 120 -8.44 -23.23 -15.70
N ILE A 121 -8.34 -24.56 -15.70
CA ILE A 121 -7.28 -25.31 -16.38
C ILE A 121 -7.63 -25.55 -17.86
N VAL A 122 -8.83 -26.06 -18.13
CA VAL A 122 -9.21 -26.52 -19.47
C VAL A 122 -9.84 -25.44 -20.34
N ARG A 123 -10.35 -24.38 -19.69
CA ARG A 123 -11.11 -23.29 -20.30
C ARG A 123 -12.34 -23.76 -21.06
N VAL A 124 -13.07 -22.81 -21.63
CA VAL A 124 -14.31 -23.05 -22.37
C VAL A 124 -14.14 -24.07 -23.51
N ALA A 125 -13.04 -23.98 -24.25
CA ALA A 125 -12.76 -24.83 -25.40
C ALA A 125 -12.43 -26.29 -25.00
N GLY A 126 -11.95 -26.51 -23.78
CA GLY A 126 -11.57 -27.82 -23.30
C GLY A 126 -12.72 -28.63 -22.71
N TRP A 127 -13.91 -28.06 -22.49
CA TRP A 127 -15.03 -28.75 -21.82
C TRP A 127 -16.41 -28.27 -22.25
N ILE A 128 -16.72 -28.41 -23.54
CA ILE A 128 -17.97 -27.94 -24.14
C ILE A 128 -19.21 -28.63 -23.52
N GLU A 129 -19.08 -29.88 -23.09
CA GLU A 129 -20.15 -30.68 -22.49
C GLU A 129 -20.66 -30.08 -21.16
N LEU A 130 -19.82 -29.33 -20.45
CA LEU A 130 -20.22 -28.63 -19.23
C LEU A 130 -21.33 -27.62 -19.51
N PHE A 131 -21.22 -26.83 -20.59
CA PHE A 131 -22.22 -25.83 -20.97
C PHE A 131 -23.57 -26.46 -21.28
N GLN A 132 -23.56 -27.60 -21.99
CA GLN A 132 -24.76 -28.35 -22.30
C GLN A 132 -25.43 -28.88 -21.04
N ALA A 133 -24.64 -29.38 -20.08
CA ALA A 133 -25.13 -29.86 -18.80
C ALA A 133 -25.72 -28.72 -17.95
N LEU A 134 -25.00 -27.60 -17.82
CA LEU A 134 -25.47 -26.40 -17.10
C LEU A 134 -26.77 -25.87 -17.70
N HIS A 135 -26.83 -25.69 -19.02
CA HIS A 135 -28.04 -25.23 -19.71
C HIS A 135 -29.23 -26.17 -19.45
N LYS A 136 -29.03 -27.48 -19.57
CA LYS A 136 -30.06 -28.48 -19.28
C LYS A 136 -30.55 -28.42 -17.83
N CYS A 137 -29.64 -28.23 -16.87
CA CYS A 137 -29.99 -28.11 -15.45
C CYS A 137 -30.84 -26.86 -15.19
N LEU A 138 -30.53 -25.72 -15.81
CA LEU A 138 -31.29 -24.47 -15.67
C LEU A 138 -32.71 -24.54 -16.26
N GLU A 139 -32.89 -25.34 -17.32
CA GLU A 139 -34.19 -25.57 -17.98
C GLU A 139 -35.04 -26.67 -17.32
N SER A 140 -34.46 -27.44 -16.40
CA SER A 140 -35.13 -28.61 -15.81
C SER A 140 -36.33 -28.25 -14.91
N ASN A 141 -36.40 -27.00 -14.42
CA ASN A 141 -37.32 -26.52 -13.38
C ASN A 141 -37.27 -27.32 -12.06
N ASP A 142 -36.27 -28.17 -11.88
CA ASP A 142 -35.95 -28.80 -10.59
C ASP A 142 -35.03 -27.88 -9.78
N LEU A 143 -35.38 -27.63 -8.52
CA LEU A 143 -34.65 -26.67 -7.68
C LEU A 143 -33.19 -27.08 -7.45
N ASP A 144 -32.92 -28.36 -7.21
CA ASP A 144 -31.56 -28.85 -6.95
C ASP A 144 -30.68 -28.71 -8.20
N HIS A 145 -31.25 -29.00 -9.37
CA HIS A 145 -30.56 -28.82 -10.66
C HIS A 145 -30.30 -27.34 -10.96
N MET A 146 -31.30 -26.48 -10.78
CA MET A 146 -31.15 -25.03 -11.02
C MET A 146 -30.15 -24.41 -10.05
N GLU A 147 -30.24 -24.71 -8.75
CA GLU A 147 -29.32 -24.18 -7.73
C GLU A 147 -27.89 -24.67 -7.98
N GLY A 148 -27.69 -25.96 -8.27
CA GLY A 148 -26.37 -26.52 -8.54
C GLY A 148 -25.72 -25.95 -9.80
N ALA A 149 -26.50 -25.73 -10.86
CA ALA A 149 -26.00 -25.07 -12.07
C ALA A 149 -25.65 -23.60 -11.81
N MET A 150 -26.51 -22.86 -11.10
CA MET A 150 -26.25 -21.46 -10.75
C MET A 150 -25.04 -21.31 -9.81
N ASP A 151 -24.85 -22.20 -8.84
CA ASP A 151 -23.67 -22.22 -7.95
C ASP A 151 -22.38 -22.51 -8.72
N ALA A 152 -22.41 -23.46 -9.67
CA ALA A 152 -21.26 -23.73 -10.53
C ALA A 152 -20.93 -22.54 -11.45
N ILE A 153 -21.95 -21.90 -12.05
CA ILE A 153 -21.77 -20.70 -12.88
C ILE A 153 -21.21 -19.55 -12.03
N TYR A 154 -21.77 -19.31 -10.84
CA TYR A 154 -21.28 -18.28 -9.92
C TYR A 154 -19.79 -18.43 -9.63
N LYS A 155 -19.34 -19.63 -9.24
CA LYS A 155 -17.92 -19.91 -8.97
C LYS A 155 -17.02 -19.75 -10.19
N ILE A 156 -17.50 -20.15 -11.38
CA ILE A 156 -16.77 -19.91 -12.63
C ILE A 156 -16.62 -18.41 -12.91
N CYS A 157 -17.67 -17.63 -12.67
CA CYS A 157 -17.66 -16.18 -12.91
C CYS A 157 -16.80 -15.44 -11.87
N GLU A 158 -16.77 -15.91 -10.63
CA GLU A 158 -15.90 -15.38 -9.57
C GLU A 158 -14.40 -15.61 -9.90
N ASP A 159 -14.07 -16.75 -10.50
CA ASP A 159 -12.68 -17.10 -10.83
C ASP A 159 -12.21 -16.55 -12.20
N VAL A 160 -13.03 -16.64 -13.24
CA VAL A 160 -12.67 -16.34 -14.65
C VAL A 160 -13.87 -15.79 -15.46
N PRO A 161 -14.40 -14.59 -15.15
CA PRO A 161 -15.63 -14.07 -15.76
C PRO A 161 -15.52 -13.91 -17.29
N GLU A 162 -14.36 -13.48 -17.79
CA GLU A 162 -14.10 -13.23 -19.21
C GLU A 162 -14.25 -14.48 -20.10
N GLU A 163 -14.00 -15.67 -19.57
CA GLU A 163 -14.02 -16.94 -20.32
C GLU A 163 -15.41 -17.35 -20.81
N LEU A 164 -16.47 -16.76 -20.26
CA LEU A 164 -17.84 -16.98 -20.72
C LEU A 164 -18.28 -15.98 -21.79
N ASP A 165 -17.50 -14.91 -22.03
CA ASP A 165 -17.71 -13.89 -23.07
C ASP A 165 -16.73 -14.02 -24.24
N VAL A 166 -16.38 -15.26 -24.63
CA VAL A 166 -15.56 -15.55 -25.81
C VAL A 166 -16.31 -16.39 -26.82
N ASP A 167 -15.94 -16.24 -28.10
CA ASP A 167 -16.48 -17.05 -29.19
C ASP A 167 -15.85 -18.45 -29.17
N VAL A 168 -16.69 -19.49 -29.05
CA VAL A 168 -16.24 -20.88 -28.87
C VAL A 168 -16.58 -21.72 -30.10
N PRO A 169 -15.59 -22.36 -30.74
CA PRO A 169 -15.87 -23.32 -31.81
C PRO A 169 -16.77 -24.46 -31.32
N GLY A 170 -17.94 -24.61 -31.93
CA GLY A 170 -18.92 -25.64 -31.58
C GLY A 170 -20.14 -25.15 -30.78
N LEU A 171 -20.14 -23.89 -30.32
CA LEU A 171 -21.32 -23.21 -29.80
C LEU A 171 -21.87 -22.23 -30.84
N SER A 172 -23.20 -22.01 -30.84
CA SER A 172 -23.86 -21.09 -31.77
C SER A 172 -23.71 -19.62 -31.37
N GLU A 173 -23.55 -19.36 -30.08
CA GLU A 173 -23.36 -18.04 -29.48
C GLU A 173 -22.41 -18.16 -28.28
N ARG A 174 -21.91 -17.03 -27.78
CA ARG A 174 -21.09 -17.00 -26.56
C ARG A 174 -21.87 -17.57 -25.37
N PRO A 175 -21.24 -18.35 -24.48
CA PRO A 175 -21.93 -18.94 -23.33
C PRO A 175 -22.75 -17.94 -22.51
N ILE A 176 -22.21 -16.74 -22.27
CA ILE A 176 -22.90 -15.72 -21.48
C ILE A 176 -24.19 -15.23 -22.14
N ASN A 177 -24.25 -15.13 -23.48
CA ASN A 177 -25.46 -14.72 -24.22
C ASN A 177 -26.60 -15.73 -24.00
N VAL A 178 -26.26 -17.00 -23.83
CA VAL A 178 -27.23 -18.08 -23.60
C VAL A 178 -27.76 -18.06 -22.16
N PHE A 179 -26.88 -17.83 -21.17
CA PHE A 179 -27.28 -17.86 -19.75
C PHE A 179 -27.93 -16.57 -19.25
N MET A 180 -27.53 -15.41 -19.78
CA MET A 180 -27.97 -14.09 -19.31
C MET A 180 -29.50 -13.95 -19.16
N PRO A 181 -30.34 -14.32 -20.16
CA PRO A 181 -31.79 -14.15 -20.03
C PRO A 181 -32.38 -15.00 -18.89
N ARG A 182 -31.88 -16.21 -18.71
CA ARG A 182 -32.35 -17.14 -17.68
C ARG A 182 -31.89 -16.72 -16.29
N ILE A 183 -30.66 -16.20 -16.17
CA ILE A 183 -30.14 -15.62 -14.92
C ILE A 183 -31.01 -14.44 -14.48
N LEU A 184 -31.30 -13.48 -15.38
CA LEU A 184 -32.15 -12.32 -15.07
C LEU A 184 -33.59 -12.73 -14.71
N GLN A 185 -34.13 -13.79 -15.33
CA GLN A 185 -35.45 -14.31 -14.98
C GLN A 185 -35.51 -14.80 -13.53
N PHE A 186 -34.41 -15.33 -12.99
CA PHE A 186 -34.38 -15.82 -11.61
C PHE A 186 -34.46 -14.74 -10.55
N PHE A 187 -34.35 -13.45 -10.90
CA PHE A 187 -34.62 -12.34 -9.97
C PHE A 187 -36.07 -12.40 -9.45
N GLN A 188 -37.00 -12.96 -10.22
CA GLN A 188 -38.40 -13.12 -9.83
C GLN A 188 -38.71 -14.53 -9.29
N SER A 189 -37.68 -15.34 -9.04
CA SER A 189 -37.85 -16.70 -8.52
C SER A 189 -38.51 -16.68 -7.13
N PRO A 190 -39.41 -17.62 -6.81
CA PRO A 190 -39.93 -17.76 -5.45
C PRO A 190 -38.84 -18.19 -4.45
N HIS A 191 -37.71 -18.75 -4.92
CA HIS A 191 -36.63 -19.24 -4.09
C HIS A 191 -35.53 -18.18 -3.89
N ALA A 192 -35.31 -17.79 -2.64
CA ALA A 192 -34.28 -16.80 -2.28
C ALA A 192 -32.86 -17.23 -2.70
N SER A 193 -32.54 -18.52 -2.66
CA SER A 193 -31.24 -19.05 -3.11
C SER A 193 -30.97 -18.76 -4.59
N LEU A 194 -31.98 -18.90 -5.45
CA LEU A 194 -31.86 -18.60 -6.88
C LEU A 194 -31.74 -17.10 -7.13
N ARG A 195 -32.48 -16.27 -6.38
CA ARG A 195 -32.34 -14.80 -6.46
C ARG A 195 -30.93 -14.36 -6.06
N LYS A 196 -30.43 -14.87 -4.93
CA LYS A 196 -29.06 -14.63 -4.44
C LYS A 196 -28.01 -15.01 -5.49
N LEU A 197 -28.03 -16.26 -5.97
CA LEU A 197 -27.06 -16.73 -6.97
C LEU A 197 -27.17 -15.95 -8.29
N SER A 198 -28.38 -15.62 -8.73
CA SER A 198 -28.57 -14.86 -9.96
C SER A 198 -27.97 -13.47 -9.88
N LEU A 199 -28.21 -12.75 -8.79
CA LEU A 199 -27.66 -11.43 -8.58
C LEU A 199 -26.14 -11.49 -8.39
N GLY A 200 -25.65 -12.45 -7.61
CA GLY A 200 -24.23 -12.70 -7.43
C GLY A 200 -23.49 -12.94 -8.74
N ILE A 201 -24.05 -13.72 -9.67
CA ILE A 201 -23.45 -13.94 -11.00
C ILE A 201 -23.37 -12.64 -11.80
N ILE A 202 -24.46 -11.85 -11.84
CA ILE A 202 -24.46 -10.61 -12.63
C ILE A 202 -23.46 -9.59 -12.05
N ASN A 203 -23.32 -9.51 -10.72
CA ASN A 203 -22.37 -8.61 -10.10
C ASN A 203 -20.92 -8.89 -10.56
N GLN A 204 -20.53 -10.16 -10.72
CA GLN A 204 -19.20 -10.53 -11.25
C GLN A 204 -18.92 -9.97 -12.66
N TYR A 205 -19.96 -9.60 -13.40
CA TYR A 205 -19.85 -9.03 -14.75
C TYR A 205 -19.88 -7.51 -14.81
N ILE A 206 -20.10 -6.79 -13.70
CA ILE A 206 -20.19 -5.33 -13.74
C ILE A 206 -18.86 -4.71 -14.22
N VAL A 207 -17.74 -5.21 -13.71
CA VAL A 207 -16.39 -4.72 -14.09
C VAL A 207 -16.07 -5.04 -15.56
N VAL A 208 -16.27 -6.29 -15.98
CA VAL A 208 -15.97 -6.76 -17.35
C VAL A 208 -16.94 -6.16 -18.38
N MET A 209 -18.20 -5.95 -18.00
CA MET A 209 -19.28 -5.38 -18.80
C MET A 209 -19.45 -6.03 -20.18
N PRO A 210 -19.81 -7.34 -20.25
CA PRO A 210 -20.02 -8.02 -21.52
C PRO A 210 -21.21 -7.42 -22.29
N SER A 211 -21.19 -7.58 -23.61
CA SER A 211 -22.24 -7.00 -24.48
C SER A 211 -23.66 -7.46 -24.10
N ALA A 212 -23.82 -8.70 -23.63
CA ALA A 212 -25.10 -9.22 -23.17
C ALA A 212 -25.67 -8.49 -21.95
N LEU A 213 -24.81 -8.13 -20.99
CA LEU A 213 -25.22 -7.37 -19.80
C LEU A 213 -25.56 -5.94 -20.20
N TYR A 214 -24.70 -5.31 -21.01
CA TYR A 214 -24.93 -3.95 -21.50
C TYR A 214 -26.27 -3.82 -22.24
N MET A 215 -26.60 -4.78 -23.11
CA MET A 215 -27.88 -4.82 -23.83
C MET A 215 -29.09 -5.08 -22.90
N SER A 216 -28.89 -5.71 -21.75
CA SER A 216 -29.93 -6.07 -20.79
C SER A 216 -29.95 -5.15 -19.56
N MET A 217 -29.24 -4.02 -19.62
CA MET A 217 -29.01 -3.15 -18.46
C MET A 217 -30.30 -2.61 -17.85
N ASP A 218 -31.27 -2.20 -18.67
CA ASP A 218 -32.58 -1.73 -18.18
C ASP A 218 -33.31 -2.82 -17.37
N GLN A 219 -33.25 -4.08 -17.82
CA GLN A 219 -33.84 -5.21 -17.12
C GLN A 219 -33.12 -5.50 -15.81
N TYR A 220 -31.79 -5.37 -15.80
CA TYR A 220 -30.98 -5.55 -14.60
C TYR A 220 -31.30 -4.47 -13.54
N ILE A 221 -31.28 -3.19 -13.92
CA ILE A 221 -31.61 -2.05 -13.05
C ILE A 221 -33.04 -2.19 -12.49
N GLN A 222 -34.01 -2.52 -13.35
CA GLN A 222 -35.38 -2.77 -12.88
C GLN A 222 -35.44 -3.96 -11.90
N GLY A 223 -34.64 -4.98 -12.15
CA GLY A 223 -34.44 -6.12 -11.26
C GLY A 223 -33.92 -5.70 -9.88
N LEU A 224 -32.88 -4.86 -9.83
CA LEU A 224 -32.31 -4.34 -8.59
C LEU A 224 -33.35 -3.56 -7.77
N PHE A 225 -34.12 -2.67 -8.40
CA PHE A 225 -35.19 -1.93 -7.71
C PHE A 225 -36.25 -2.85 -7.11
N ASN A 226 -36.61 -3.93 -7.79
CA ASN A 226 -37.58 -4.91 -7.27
C ASN A 226 -37.00 -5.71 -6.09
N LEU A 227 -35.72 -6.09 -6.17
CA LEU A 227 -35.03 -6.88 -5.15
C LEU A 227 -34.60 -6.06 -3.92
N ALA A 228 -34.60 -4.74 -4.00
CA ALA A 228 -34.20 -3.87 -2.89
C ALA A 228 -35.00 -4.09 -1.60
N LYS A 229 -36.25 -4.57 -1.71
CA LYS A 229 -37.14 -4.88 -0.58
C LYS A 229 -37.30 -6.38 -0.35
N ASP A 230 -36.35 -7.19 -0.82
CA ASP A 230 -36.40 -8.64 -0.65
C ASP A 230 -36.45 -9.02 0.84
N SER A 231 -37.20 -10.07 1.17
CA SER A 231 -37.23 -10.67 2.51
C SER A 231 -35.86 -11.17 3.00
N SER A 232 -34.96 -11.57 2.10
CA SER A 232 -33.66 -12.15 2.42
C SER A 232 -32.58 -11.07 2.49
N ALA A 233 -31.92 -10.96 3.65
CA ALA A 233 -30.80 -10.03 3.85
C ALA A 233 -29.67 -10.29 2.85
N ASP A 234 -29.31 -11.56 2.63
CA ASP A 234 -28.36 -11.99 1.59
C ASP A 234 -28.61 -11.39 0.21
N VAL A 235 -29.89 -11.25 -0.19
CA VAL A 235 -30.26 -10.67 -1.49
C VAL A 235 -30.14 -9.15 -1.44
N ARG A 236 -30.66 -8.51 -0.39
CA ARG A 236 -30.55 -7.04 -0.22
C ARG A 236 -29.10 -6.58 -0.15
N LYS A 237 -28.23 -7.37 0.47
CA LYS A 237 -26.78 -7.15 0.54
C LYS A 237 -26.17 -7.06 -0.86
N LEU A 238 -26.43 -8.07 -1.69
CA LEU A 238 -25.96 -8.10 -3.07
C LEU A 238 -26.56 -6.99 -3.94
N VAL A 239 -27.77 -6.49 -3.62
CA VAL A 239 -28.35 -5.31 -4.29
C VAL A 239 -27.55 -4.05 -3.95
N CYS A 240 -27.16 -3.87 -2.68
CA CYS A 240 -26.32 -2.74 -2.27
C CYS A 240 -24.96 -2.81 -2.96
N SER A 241 -24.29 -3.97 -2.90
CA SER A 241 -23.02 -4.23 -3.60
C SER A 241 -23.10 -3.96 -5.10
N ALA A 242 -24.22 -4.30 -5.76
CA ALA A 242 -24.44 -4.00 -7.17
C ALA A 242 -24.46 -2.49 -7.46
N TRP A 243 -25.12 -1.69 -6.60
CA TRP A 243 -25.15 -0.24 -6.76
C TRP A 243 -23.79 0.41 -6.56
N VAL A 244 -23.01 -0.08 -5.58
CA VAL A 244 -21.62 0.34 -5.34
C VAL A 244 -20.76 0.06 -6.57
N GLN A 245 -20.75 -1.17 -7.07
CA GLN A 245 -19.95 -1.52 -8.25
C GLN A 245 -20.40 -0.76 -9.52
N LEU A 246 -21.70 -0.50 -9.68
CA LEU A 246 -22.21 0.25 -10.83
C LEU A 246 -21.77 1.71 -10.81
N ILE A 247 -21.76 2.37 -9.64
CA ILE A 247 -21.32 3.78 -9.55
C ILE A 247 -19.81 3.90 -9.79
N GLU A 248 -19.02 2.93 -9.31
CA GLU A 248 -17.57 2.89 -9.49
C GLU A 248 -17.17 2.68 -10.96
N VAL A 249 -17.80 1.70 -11.63
CA VAL A 249 -17.36 1.27 -12.96
C VAL A 249 -18.08 2.05 -14.07
N ARG A 250 -19.37 2.36 -13.89
CA ARG A 250 -20.24 2.94 -14.93
C ARG A 250 -21.19 4.01 -14.37
N PRO A 251 -20.67 5.11 -13.80
CA PRO A 251 -21.50 6.16 -13.21
C PRO A 251 -22.56 6.74 -14.17
N SER A 252 -22.23 6.84 -15.47
CA SER A 252 -23.13 7.36 -16.50
C SER A 252 -24.41 6.54 -16.71
N ILE A 253 -24.40 5.24 -16.40
CA ILE A 253 -25.60 4.39 -16.43
C ILE A 253 -26.52 4.71 -15.25
N LEU A 254 -25.92 5.09 -14.11
CA LEU A 254 -26.64 5.36 -12.87
C LEU A 254 -27.23 6.77 -12.81
N GLU A 255 -26.61 7.75 -13.48
CA GLU A 255 -27.03 9.17 -13.52
C GLU A 255 -28.55 9.38 -13.63
N PRO A 256 -29.29 8.71 -14.56
CA PRO A 256 -30.74 8.93 -14.71
C PRO A 256 -31.58 8.44 -13.52
N HIS A 257 -31.02 7.51 -12.73
CA HIS A 257 -31.69 6.84 -11.63
C HIS A 257 -31.19 7.29 -10.26
N LEU A 258 -30.16 8.14 -10.22
CA LEU A 258 -29.35 8.39 -9.04
C LEU A 258 -30.18 8.82 -7.83
N LYS A 259 -31.13 9.75 -7.99
CA LYS A 259 -32.01 10.19 -6.90
C LYS A 259 -32.75 9.01 -6.23
N ASN A 260 -33.32 8.12 -7.03
CA ASN A 260 -34.06 6.95 -6.52
C ASN A 260 -33.12 5.94 -5.83
N VAL A 261 -31.90 5.80 -6.36
CA VAL A 261 -30.87 4.93 -5.78
C VAL A 261 -30.39 5.50 -4.45
N THR A 262 -30.10 6.80 -4.37
CA THR A 262 -29.73 7.49 -3.12
C THR A 262 -30.82 7.33 -2.05
N GLU A 263 -32.10 7.50 -2.39
CA GLU A 263 -33.21 7.27 -1.46
C GLU A 263 -33.26 5.83 -0.94
N LEU A 264 -32.99 4.85 -1.81
CA LEU A 264 -33.00 3.42 -1.50
C LEU A 264 -31.80 3.03 -0.64
N ILE A 265 -30.60 3.47 -0.99
CA ILE A 265 -29.37 3.22 -0.23
C ILE A 265 -29.47 3.85 1.16
N LEU A 266 -30.00 5.08 1.28
CA LEU A 266 -30.23 5.72 2.58
C LEU A 266 -31.20 4.93 3.47
N GLN A 267 -32.18 4.24 2.88
CA GLN A 267 -33.06 3.32 3.62
C GLN A 267 -32.33 2.03 4.00
N ALA A 268 -31.54 1.45 3.09
CA ALA A 268 -30.76 0.23 3.32
C ALA A 268 -29.64 0.43 4.36
N ASN A 269 -29.10 1.63 4.49
CA ASN A 269 -28.11 1.97 5.52
C ASN A 269 -28.72 2.02 6.94
N LYS A 270 -30.05 1.87 7.05
CA LYS A 270 -30.81 1.66 8.30
C LYS A 270 -31.45 0.27 8.36
N ASP A 271 -30.97 -0.69 7.56
CA ASP A 271 -31.46 -2.05 7.62
C ASP A 271 -31.22 -2.66 9.00
N SER A 272 -32.07 -3.62 9.38
CA SER A 272 -31.92 -4.36 10.64
C SER A 272 -30.77 -5.37 10.62
N ASP A 273 -30.28 -5.70 9.42
CA ASP A 273 -29.13 -6.57 9.21
C ASP A 273 -27.88 -5.72 8.96
N ASP A 274 -26.91 -5.83 9.86
CA ASP A 274 -25.71 -4.97 9.84
C ASP A 274 -24.86 -5.18 8.58
N GLU A 275 -24.85 -6.37 7.96
CA GLU A 275 -24.12 -6.59 6.70
C GLU A 275 -24.79 -5.85 5.53
N VAL A 276 -26.13 -5.78 5.49
CA VAL A 276 -26.84 -4.99 4.49
C VAL A 276 -26.59 -3.51 4.69
N ALA A 277 -26.63 -3.04 5.95
CA ALA A 277 -26.38 -1.65 6.28
C ALA A 277 -24.94 -1.23 5.95
N LEU A 278 -23.97 -2.13 6.15
CA LEU A 278 -22.56 -1.95 5.81
C LEU A 278 -22.37 -1.79 4.30
N GLU A 279 -22.88 -2.72 3.50
CA GLU A 279 -22.76 -2.67 2.03
C GLU A 279 -23.49 -1.47 1.42
N ALA A 280 -24.58 -1.02 2.05
CA ALA A 280 -25.23 0.23 1.67
C ALA A 280 -24.37 1.45 2.02
N CYS A 281 -23.60 1.40 3.12
CA CYS A 281 -22.76 2.49 3.57
C CYS A 281 -21.57 2.75 2.63
N GLU A 282 -21.03 1.71 2.00
CA GLU A 282 -19.90 1.81 1.06
C GLU A 282 -20.23 2.67 -0.17
N PHE A 283 -21.52 2.79 -0.52
CA PHE A 283 -21.98 3.62 -1.62
C PHE A 283 -21.59 5.10 -1.47
N TRP A 284 -21.49 5.61 -0.23
CA TRP A 284 -21.19 7.03 -0.01
C TRP A 284 -19.75 7.39 -0.35
N SER A 285 -18.80 6.54 0.01
CA SER A 285 -17.40 6.68 -0.37
C SER A 285 -17.26 6.50 -1.88
N ALA A 286 -17.81 5.42 -2.43
CA ALA A 286 -17.77 5.14 -3.87
C ALA A 286 -18.33 6.29 -4.72
N TYR A 287 -19.43 6.92 -4.29
CA TYR A 287 -20.01 8.11 -4.94
C TYR A 287 -19.01 9.27 -5.05
N CYS A 288 -18.28 9.52 -3.96
CA CYS A 288 -17.34 10.64 -3.87
C CYS A 288 -16.02 10.32 -4.58
N ASP A 289 -15.54 9.08 -4.50
CA ASP A 289 -14.28 8.64 -5.11
C ASP A 289 -14.33 8.76 -6.64
N VAL A 290 -15.46 8.44 -7.26
CA VAL A 290 -15.68 8.69 -8.70
C VAL A 290 -16.04 10.14 -9.05
N SER A 291 -15.97 11.06 -8.08
CA SER A 291 -16.22 12.50 -8.24
C SER A 291 -17.58 12.81 -8.86
N MET A 292 -18.63 12.10 -8.44
CA MET A 292 -20.00 12.38 -8.89
C MET A 292 -20.46 13.78 -8.47
N PRO A 293 -21.39 14.42 -9.23
CA PRO A 293 -21.81 15.79 -8.95
C PRO A 293 -22.38 15.98 -7.53
N PRO A 294 -21.74 16.75 -6.64
CA PRO A 294 -22.14 16.85 -5.23
C PRO A 294 -23.59 17.31 -5.01
N GLU A 295 -24.16 18.04 -5.97
CA GLU A 295 -25.55 18.49 -5.95
C GLU A 295 -26.55 17.31 -5.82
N GLY A 296 -26.16 16.13 -6.29
CA GLY A 296 -26.98 14.91 -6.22
C GLY A 296 -27.20 14.39 -4.80
N LEU A 297 -26.29 14.69 -3.86
CA LEU A 297 -26.43 14.32 -2.44
C LEU A 297 -26.90 15.48 -1.56
N GLN A 298 -26.84 16.72 -2.04
CA GLN A 298 -27.07 17.92 -1.22
C GLN A 298 -28.44 17.91 -0.51
N GLU A 299 -29.51 17.46 -1.17
CA GLU A 299 -30.85 17.36 -0.57
C GLU A 299 -30.97 16.23 0.48
N PHE A 300 -30.05 15.27 0.45
CA PHE A 300 -30.04 14.08 1.32
C PHE A 300 -29.16 14.26 2.56
N LEU A 301 -28.19 15.19 2.55
CA LEU A 301 -27.28 15.44 3.67
C LEU A 301 -27.98 15.57 5.04
N PRO A 302 -29.13 16.29 5.18
CA PRO A 302 -29.83 16.40 6.46
C PRO A 302 -30.32 15.07 7.05
N HIS A 303 -30.46 14.03 6.23
CA HIS A 303 -30.86 12.68 6.65
C HIS A 303 -29.69 11.70 6.66
N LEU A 304 -28.76 11.85 5.72
CA LEU A 304 -27.57 11.02 5.62
C LEU A 304 -26.64 11.22 6.82
N ILE A 305 -26.30 12.47 7.16
CA ILE A 305 -25.39 12.78 8.27
C ILE A 305 -25.86 12.15 9.59
N PRO A 306 -27.11 12.34 10.06
CA PRO A 306 -27.59 11.66 11.26
C PRO A 306 -27.54 10.12 11.19
N THR A 307 -27.68 9.54 10.00
CA THR A 307 -27.65 8.08 9.80
C THR A 307 -26.24 7.54 9.95
N LEU A 308 -25.25 8.19 9.34
CA LEU A 308 -23.84 7.83 9.53
C LEU A 308 -23.47 7.96 11.01
N LEU A 309 -23.87 9.04 11.66
CA LEU A 309 -23.61 9.27 13.09
C LEU A 309 -24.21 8.18 13.98
N SER A 310 -25.44 7.72 13.72
CA SER A 310 -26.02 6.62 14.50
C SER A 310 -25.28 5.30 14.28
N ASN A 311 -24.81 5.06 13.06
CA ASN A 311 -24.11 3.84 12.67
C ASN A 311 -22.66 3.81 13.15
N MET A 312 -22.09 4.97 13.50
CA MET A 312 -20.77 5.08 14.12
C MET A 312 -20.76 4.68 15.60
N VAL A 313 -21.90 4.49 16.26
CA VAL A 313 -21.94 4.09 17.68
C VAL A 313 -21.51 2.61 17.82
N TYR A 314 -20.66 2.29 18.80
CA TYR A 314 -20.25 0.89 19.07
C TYR A 314 -21.44 -0.03 19.30
N ALA A 315 -21.55 -1.08 18.48
CA ALA A 315 -22.50 -2.17 18.71
C ALA A 315 -22.14 -2.95 19.98
N ASP A 316 -23.13 -3.55 20.67
CA ASP A 316 -22.89 -4.27 21.93
C ASP A 316 -22.03 -5.54 21.78
N GLY A 317 -21.89 -6.08 20.56
CA GLY A 317 -21.03 -7.21 20.23
C GLY A 317 -19.82 -6.83 19.38
N ASP A 318 -19.40 -5.57 19.37
CA ASP A 318 -18.21 -5.13 18.64
C ASP A 318 -16.94 -5.65 19.35
N GLU A 319 -16.08 -6.36 18.61
CA GLU A 319 -14.82 -6.95 19.12
C GLU A 319 -13.91 -5.89 19.76
N SER A 320 -13.99 -4.63 19.33
CA SER A 320 -13.23 -3.53 19.94
C SER A 320 -13.59 -3.28 21.40
N LEU A 321 -14.81 -3.64 21.82
CA LEU A 321 -15.23 -3.55 23.22
C LEU A 321 -14.53 -4.61 24.07
N ASP A 322 -14.41 -5.83 23.56
CA ASP A 322 -13.71 -6.93 24.22
C ASP A 322 -12.21 -6.62 24.32
N ASP A 323 -11.60 -6.14 23.24
CA ASP A 323 -10.18 -5.71 23.23
C ASP A 323 -9.88 -4.57 24.20
N ALA A 324 -10.86 -3.68 24.43
CA ALA A 324 -10.72 -2.58 25.38
C ALA A 324 -10.67 -3.05 26.84
N GLU A 325 -11.07 -4.30 27.13
CA GLU A 325 -10.91 -4.91 28.45
C GLU A 325 -9.50 -5.48 28.67
N GLU A 326 -8.71 -5.71 27.62
CA GLU A 326 -7.33 -6.20 27.73
C GLU A 326 -6.38 -5.09 28.22
N ASP A 327 -5.75 -5.31 29.38
CA ASP A 327 -4.75 -4.40 29.96
C ASP A 327 -3.32 -4.92 29.79
N GLU A 328 -2.34 -4.16 30.31
CA GLU A 328 -0.91 -4.49 30.24
C GLU A 328 -0.52 -5.83 30.89
N SER A 329 -1.41 -6.50 31.63
CA SER A 329 -1.13 -7.78 32.29
C SER A 329 -1.28 -9.00 31.38
N PHE A 330 -2.03 -8.88 30.29
CA PHE A 330 -2.25 -9.95 29.31
C PHE A 330 -1.07 -9.99 28.32
N PRO A 331 -0.37 -11.11 28.10
CA PRO A 331 0.73 -11.18 27.13
C PRO A 331 0.23 -11.17 25.67
N ASP A 332 0.91 -10.44 24.78
CA ASP A 332 0.65 -10.46 23.32
C ASP A 332 0.87 -11.87 22.76
N ARG A 333 -0.05 -12.34 21.91
CA ARG A 333 0.06 -13.61 21.18
C ARG A 333 0.67 -13.33 19.81
N ASP A 334 1.33 -14.33 19.23
CA ASP A 334 1.90 -14.20 17.87
C ASP A 334 0.81 -13.91 16.80
N GLN A 335 -0.44 -14.30 17.07
CA GLN A 335 -1.59 -14.06 16.20
C GLN A 335 -2.06 -12.60 16.23
N ASP A 336 -1.74 -11.85 17.29
CA ASP A 336 -2.13 -10.46 17.50
C ASP A 336 -1.15 -9.48 16.81
N LEU A 337 -0.05 -10.01 16.26
CA LEU A 337 1.00 -9.24 15.59
C LEU A 337 0.72 -9.19 14.08
N LYS A 338 0.34 -8.01 13.57
CA LYS A 338 0.25 -7.75 12.13
C LYS A 338 1.60 -8.09 11.47
N PRO A 339 1.61 -8.81 10.32
CA PRO A 339 2.78 -8.89 9.48
C PRO A 339 3.18 -7.48 9.05
N ARG A 340 4.36 -7.01 9.50
CA ARG A 340 4.93 -5.74 9.08
C ARG A 340 5.81 -6.02 7.87
N PHE A 341 5.61 -5.25 6.82
CA PHE A 341 6.50 -5.18 5.67
C PHE A 341 7.25 -3.85 5.77
N HIS A 342 8.56 -3.89 5.60
CA HIS A 342 9.37 -2.68 5.62
C HIS A 342 9.31 -1.98 4.25
N ASP A 343 8.95 -0.69 4.25
CA ASP A 343 9.00 0.14 3.05
C ASP A 343 10.40 0.71 2.84
N SER A 344 11.00 0.33 1.71
CA SER A 344 12.35 0.76 1.35
C SER A 344 12.45 2.27 1.18
N ARG A 345 13.58 2.85 1.58
CA ARG A 345 13.87 4.28 1.39
C ARG A 345 13.71 4.78 -0.03
N LEU A 346 13.02 5.92 -0.20
CA LEU A 346 12.88 6.64 -1.47
C LEU A 346 13.52 8.04 -1.36
N HIS A 347 14.63 8.29 -2.06
CA HIS A 347 15.30 9.59 -2.01
C HIS A 347 14.51 10.68 -2.77
N GLY A 348 14.32 11.85 -2.18
CA GLY A 348 13.60 12.96 -2.80
C GLY A 348 12.07 12.90 -2.69
N SER A 349 11.52 12.06 -1.81
CA SER A 349 10.14 12.19 -1.33
C SER A 349 10.14 12.90 0.02
N GLU A 350 9.35 13.96 0.17
CA GLU A 350 9.12 14.63 1.48
C GLU A 350 7.87 14.09 2.20
N THR A 351 7.24 13.03 1.69
CA THR A 351 6.08 12.39 2.32
C THR A 351 6.18 10.88 2.10
N GLY A 352 6.14 10.11 3.20
CA GLY A 352 5.75 8.70 3.12
C GLY A 352 4.29 8.66 2.67
N ASP A 353 3.97 7.83 1.69
CA ASP A 353 2.58 7.62 1.30
C ASP A 353 1.85 6.95 2.48
N ASP A 354 0.82 7.63 3.00
CA ASP A 354 -0.03 7.27 4.14
C ASP A 354 -0.93 6.04 3.87
N ASP A 355 -0.36 4.90 3.48
CA ASP A 355 -1.11 3.64 3.32
C ASP A 355 -0.92 2.68 4.53
N ASP A 356 -0.54 3.22 5.69
CA ASP A 356 -0.52 2.48 6.94
C ASP A 356 -1.88 2.52 7.63
N ASP A 357 -2.86 1.82 7.03
CA ASP A 357 -4.04 1.36 7.76
C ASP A 357 -3.57 0.42 8.89
N ALA A 358 -3.26 1.04 10.03
CA ALA A 358 -2.83 0.41 11.29
C ALA A 358 -3.87 -0.57 11.84
N ASP A 359 -5.05 -0.65 11.21
CA ASP A 359 -6.25 -1.29 11.74
C ASP A 359 -6.61 -2.61 11.04
N ALA A 360 -5.73 -3.19 10.22
CA ALA A 360 -6.00 -4.45 9.49
C ALA A 360 -6.24 -5.69 10.38
N VAL A 361 -6.01 -5.61 11.69
CA VAL A 361 -6.38 -6.66 12.66
C VAL A 361 -7.85 -6.53 13.10
N ASN A 362 -8.45 -5.35 12.94
CA ASN A 362 -9.84 -5.06 13.30
C ASN A 362 -10.77 -5.23 12.07
N VAL A 363 -11.73 -6.14 12.17
CA VAL A 363 -12.75 -6.42 11.14
C VAL A 363 -13.40 -5.12 10.61
N TRP A 364 -13.45 -4.98 9.28
CA TRP A 364 -14.18 -3.88 8.62
C TRP A 364 -15.67 -3.99 8.95
N ASN A 365 -16.25 -2.94 9.53
CA ASN A 365 -17.61 -2.98 10.06
C ASN A 365 -18.38 -1.68 9.76
N LEU A 366 -19.68 -1.68 10.04
CA LEU A 366 -20.58 -0.56 9.74
C LEU A 366 -20.11 0.76 10.39
N ARG A 367 -19.57 0.70 11.61
CA ARG A 367 -19.04 1.87 12.32
C ARG A 367 -17.86 2.51 11.57
N LYS A 368 -16.88 1.70 11.18
CA LYS A 368 -15.71 2.17 10.40
C LYS A 368 -16.12 2.72 9.05
N CYS A 369 -16.99 1.99 8.33
CA CYS A 369 -17.49 2.43 7.03
C CYS A 369 -18.27 3.76 7.13
N SER A 370 -19.06 3.95 8.20
CA SER A 370 -19.79 5.20 8.41
C SER A 370 -18.87 6.38 8.75
N ALA A 371 -17.80 6.14 9.50
CA ALA A 371 -16.77 7.15 9.79
C ALA A 371 -16.00 7.55 8.53
N ALA A 372 -15.57 6.57 7.73
CA ALA A 372 -14.91 6.80 6.44
C ALA A 372 -15.82 7.54 5.45
N GLY A 373 -17.10 7.14 5.37
CA GLY A 373 -18.09 7.85 4.55
C GLY A 373 -18.27 9.31 5.00
N LEU A 374 -18.28 9.58 6.31
CA LEU A 374 -18.36 10.95 6.82
C LEU A 374 -17.10 11.78 6.51
N ASP A 375 -15.91 11.19 6.64
CA ASP A 375 -14.64 11.82 6.30
C ASP A 375 -14.59 12.23 4.82
N VAL A 376 -14.90 11.28 3.93
CA VAL A 376 -14.96 11.55 2.48
C VAL A 376 -16.00 12.63 2.14
N LEU A 377 -17.20 12.57 2.74
CA LEU A 377 -18.21 13.63 2.58
C LEU A 377 -17.70 14.99 3.07
N SER A 378 -16.93 15.03 4.16
CA SER A 378 -16.34 16.26 4.66
C SER A 378 -15.36 16.89 3.67
N ASN A 379 -14.57 16.07 2.98
CA ASN A 379 -13.63 16.53 1.95
C ASN A 379 -14.34 17.05 0.69
N VAL A 380 -15.48 16.47 0.32
CA VAL A 380 -16.27 16.92 -0.84
C VAL A 380 -17.09 18.17 -0.55
N PHE A 381 -17.79 18.21 0.58
CA PHE A 381 -18.76 19.27 0.90
C PHE A 381 -18.18 20.39 1.76
N GLY A 382 -17.00 20.18 2.36
CA GLY A 382 -16.34 21.12 3.26
C GLY A 382 -17.25 21.61 4.37
N ASP A 383 -17.09 22.88 4.75
CA ASP A 383 -17.82 23.52 5.84
C ASP A 383 -19.36 23.49 5.70
N SER A 384 -19.91 23.17 4.53
CA SER A 384 -21.35 23.16 4.29
C SER A 384 -22.11 22.08 5.08
N ILE A 385 -21.42 21.04 5.57
CA ILE A 385 -22.03 20.00 6.43
C ILE A 385 -22.13 20.43 7.90
N LEU A 386 -21.31 21.39 8.34
CA LEU A 386 -21.21 21.81 9.74
C LEU A 386 -22.54 22.26 10.36
N PRO A 387 -23.42 23.01 9.67
CA PRO A 387 -24.71 23.43 10.25
C PRO A 387 -25.64 22.26 10.63
N THR A 388 -25.53 21.13 9.93
CA THR A 388 -26.29 19.90 10.25
C THR A 388 -25.57 19.08 11.31
N LEU A 389 -24.24 19.00 11.21
CA LEU A 389 -23.42 18.09 12.00
C LEU A 389 -23.12 18.61 13.42
N MET A 390 -22.75 19.88 13.56
CA MET A 390 -22.33 20.45 14.84
C MET A 390 -23.39 20.35 15.96
N PRO A 391 -24.70 20.61 15.70
CA PRO A 391 -25.72 20.43 16.74
C PRO A 391 -25.80 18.98 17.27
N LEU A 392 -25.56 17.98 16.41
CA LEU A 392 -25.57 16.56 16.79
C LEU A 392 -24.33 16.20 17.63
N ILE A 393 -23.17 16.70 17.22
CA ILE A 393 -21.92 16.56 17.99
C ILE A 393 -22.10 17.20 19.37
N GLU A 394 -22.53 18.47 19.45
CA GLU A 394 -22.75 19.18 20.71
C GLU A 394 -23.74 18.45 21.62
N GLN A 395 -24.84 17.92 21.07
CA GLN A 395 -25.82 17.14 21.83
C GLN A 395 -25.20 15.87 22.44
N ASN A 396 -24.40 15.14 21.67
CA ASN A 396 -23.76 13.91 22.14
C ASN A 396 -22.62 14.20 23.14
N LEU A 397 -21.86 15.27 22.94
CA LEU A 397 -20.83 15.73 23.88
C LEU A 397 -21.40 16.24 25.21
N ALA A 398 -22.60 16.81 25.19
CA ALA A 398 -23.27 17.31 26.39
C ALA A 398 -23.81 16.21 27.32
N ARG A 399 -23.82 14.95 26.88
CA ARG A 399 -24.21 13.82 27.73
C ARG A 399 -23.12 13.57 28.78
N THR A 400 -23.52 13.32 30.02
CA THR A 400 -22.59 13.16 31.16
C THR A 400 -22.78 11.86 31.93
N ASP A 401 -23.84 11.11 31.64
CA ASP A 401 -24.07 9.81 32.23
C ASP A 401 -23.14 8.75 31.64
N ASP A 402 -22.85 7.74 32.45
CA ASP A 402 -21.93 6.67 32.07
C ASP A 402 -22.53 5.72 31.03
N ASP A 403 -23.85 5.65 30.93
CA ASP A 403 -24.54 4.75 29.99
C ASP A 403 -24.43 5.25 28.54
N SER A 404 -24.22 6.55 28.33
CA SER A 404 -24.08 7.19 27.01
C SER A 404 -22.63 7.49 26.59
N TRP A 405 -21.67 6.78 27.18
CA TRP A 405 -20.25 6.94 26.84
C TRP A 405 -19.98 6.65 25.36
N LYS A 406 -20.73 5.72 24.73
CA LYS A 406 -20.59 5.36 23.32
C LYS A 406 -20.95 6.51 22.39
N GLU A 407 -22.01 7.27 22.70
CA GLU A 407 -22.39 8.45 21.90
C GLU A 407 -21.43 9.62 22.10
N ARG A 408 -20.91 9.80 23.33
CA ARG A 408 -19.85 10.78 23.59
C ARG A 408 -18.59 10.46 22.79
N GLU A 409 -18.18 9.20 22.81
CA GLU A 409 -17.05 8.67 22.04
C GLU A 409 -17.26 8.92 20.54
N THR A 410 -18.46 8.62 20.03
CA THR A 410 -18.82 8.82 18.61
C THR A 410 -18.71 10.29 18.20
N ALA A 411 -19.08 11.22 19.09
CA ALA A 411 -18.93 12.64 18.81
C ALA A 411 -17.47 13.10 18.75
N VAL A 412 -16.57 12.47 19.53
CA VAL A 412 -15.12 12.69 19.42
C VAL A 412 -14.60 12.14 18.09
N LEU A 413 -14.99 10.90 17.72
CA LEU A 413 -14.68 10.33 16.40
C LEU A 413 -15.13 11.23 15.26
N CYS A 414 -16.35 11.77 15.31
CA CYS A 414 -16.87 12.69 14.30
C CYS A 414 -16.01 13.94 14.16
N LEU A 415 -15.57 14.54 15.27
CA LEU A 415 -14.69 15.71 15.25
C LEU A 415 -13.35 15.43 14.59
N GLY A 416 -12.80 14.22 14.75
CA GLY A 416 -11.56 13.81 14.08
C GLY A 416 -11.77 13.50 12.60
N ALA A 417 -12.86 12.80 12.26
CA ALA A 417 -13.19 12.42 10.88
C ALA A 417 -13.39 13.64 9.96
N ILE A 418 -14.01 14.71 10.44
CA ILE A 418 -14.24 15.92 9.62
C ILE A 418 -13.10 16.94 9.68
N ALA A 419 -12.03 16.66 10.43
CA ALA A 419 -11.02 17.64 10.78
C ALA A 419 -10.37 18.26 9.53
N GLU A 420 -10.05 17.43 8.53
CA GLU A 420 -9.38 17.85 7.31
C GLU A 420 -10.32 18.58 6.35
N GLY A 421 -11.44 17.95 5.97
CA GLY A 421 -12.38 18.51 5.00
C GLY A 421 -13.10 19.78 5.48
N CYS A 422 -13.38 19.91 6.78
CA CYS A 422 -14.10 21.05 7.36
C CYS A 422 -13.20 22.04 8.11
N ILE A 423 -11.89 22.01 7.90
CA ILE A 423 -10.98 22.80 8.74
C ILE A 423 -11.23 24.30 8.66
N SER A 424 -11.65 24.80 7.50
CA SER A 424 -11.87 26.25 7.30
C SER A 424 -12.94 26.80 8.26
N GLY A 425 -14.01 26.04 8.50
CA GLY A 425 -15.06 26.38 9.45
C GLY A 425 -14.73 26.01 10.89
N LEU A 426 -13.92 24.97 11.11
CA LEU A 426 -13.56 24.49 12.46
C LEU A 426 -12.39 25.26 13.09
N TYR A 427 -11.45 25.76 12.31
CA TYR A 427 -10.25 26.45 12.79
C TYR A 427 -10.53 27.61 13.75
N PRO A 428 -11.52 28.50 13.51
CA PRO A 428 -11.89 29.54 14.47
C PRO A 428 -12.35 29.02 15.84
N HIS A 429 -12.83 27.78 15.88
CA HIS A 429 -13.35 27.09 17.07
C HIS A 429 -12.34 26.13 17.70
N LEU A 430 -11.19 25.92 17.05
CA LEU A 430 -10.15 24.98 17.49
C LEU A 430 -9.75 25.18 18.97
N PRO A 431 -9.56 26.42 19.50
CA PRO A 431 -9.24 26.58 20.91
C PRO A 431 -10.31 26.03 21.86
N GLN A 432 -11.58 26.07 21.49
CA GLN A 432 -12.69 25.51 22.28
C GLN A 432 -12.73 23.98 22.16
N ILE A 433 -12.56 23.46 20.94
CA ILE A 433 -12.49 22.02 20.66
C ILE A 433 -11.35 21.39 21.47
N VAL A 434 -10.14 21.94 21.39
CA VAL A 434 -8.97 21.48 22.15
C VAL A 434 -9.20 21.55 23.66
N ALA A 435 -9.77 22.64 24.16
CA ALA A 435 -10.07 22.78 25.59
C ALA A 435 -11.05 21.71 26.09
N PHE A 436 -11.95 21.25 25.22
CA PHE A 436 -12.88 20.16 25.49
C PHE A 436 -12.24 18.77 25.39
N LEU A 437 -11.36 18.53 24.41
CA LEU A 437 -10.69 17.25 24.22
C LEU A 437 -9.66 16.94 25.30
N ILE A 438 -8.93 17.93 25.82
CA ILE A 438 -7.86 17.71 26.81
C ILE A 438 -8.36 16.92 28.05
N PRO A 439 -9.49 17.27 28.70
CA PRO A 439 -10.04 16.46 29.79
C PRO A 439 -10.38 15.01 29.41
N LEU A 440 -10.77 14.74 28.17
CA LEU A 440 -11.15 13.40 27.72
C LEU A 440 -9.95 12.46 27.57
N LEU A 441 -8.74 13.00 27.47
CA LEU A 441 -7.53 12.20 27.60
C LEU A 441 -7.49 11.51 28.95
N ASP A 442 -8.09 12.06 30.00
CA ASP A 442 -8.17 11.50 31.36
C ASP A 442 -9.53 10.82 31.67
N ASP A 443 -10.33 10.50 30.65
CA ASP A 443 -11.61 9.81 30.83
C ASP A 443 -11.44 8.39 31.39
N LYS A 444 -12.41 7.92 32.16
CA LYS A 444 -12.38 6.57 32.74
C LYS A 444 -12.48 5.46 31.68
N PHE A 445 -13.14 5.71 30.56
CA PHE A 445 -13.32 4.72 29.49
C PHE A 445 -12.10 4.72 28.55
N PRO A 446 -11.38 3.58 28.40
CA PRO A 446 -10.20 3.51 27.54
C PRO A 446 -10.47 3.91 26.09
N LEU A 447 -11.63 3.53 25.56
CA LEU A 447 -12.01 3.86 24.17
C LEU A 447 -12.20 5.37 23.96
N ILE A 448 -12.71 6.12 24.96
CA ILE A 448 -12.76 7.59 24.91
C ILE A 448 -11.34 8.16 24.91
N ARG A 449 -10.44 7.66 25.76
CA ARG A 449 -9.04 8.12 25.80
C ARG A 449 -8.34 7.88 24.46
N SER A 450 -8.52 6.68 23.91
CA SER A 450 -7.94 6.25 22.62
C SER A 450 -8.41 7.15 21.47
N ILE A 451 -9.73 7.33 21.30
CA ILE A 451 -10.25 8.18 20.22
C ILE A 451 -9.89 9.65 20.40
N THR A 452 -9.72 10.11 21.65
CA THR A 452 -9.28 11.47 21.94
C THR A 452 -7.84 11.70 21.49
N CYS A 453 -6.94 10.73 21.70
CA CYS A 453 -5.57 10.78 21.16
C CYS A 453 -5.59 10.93 19.64
N TRP A 454 -6.32 10.03 18.95
CA TRP A 454 -6.46 10.06 17.49
C TRP A 454 -7.08 11.37 16.99
N THR A 455 -8.13 11.86 17.64
CA THR A 455 -8.80 13.10 17.24
C THR A 455 -7.87 14.31 17.40
N LEU A 456 -7.10 14.37 18.49
CA LEU A 456 -6.13 15.46 18.68
C LEU A 456 -5.02 15.43 17.62
N SER A 457 -4.56 14.26 17.18
CA SER A 457 -3.52 14.18 16.15
C SER A 457 -3.99 14.67 14.78
N ARG A 458 -5.29 14.49 14.44
CA ARG A 458 -5.89 15.06 13.23
C ARG A 458 -5.84 16.60 13.19
N TYR A 459 -5.67 17.26 14.35
CA TYR A 459 -5.51 18.71 14.44
C TYR A 459 -4.06 19.17 14.66
N SER A 460 -3.07 18.27 14.68
CA SER A 460 -1.65 18.58 15.02
C SER A 460 -1.11 19.77 14.24
N LYS A 461 -1.23 19.75 12.90
CA LYS A 461 -0.84 20.85 12.02
C LYS A 461 -1.39 22.21 12.44
N PHE A 462 -2.69 22.26 12.74
CA PHE A 462 -3.39 23.50 13.09
C PHE A 462 -3.09 23.95 14.53
N ILE A 463 -2.83 23.01 15.43
CA ILE A 463 -2.35 23.29 16.79
C ILE A 463 -0.97 23.95 16.71
N VAL A 464 -0.05 23.41 15.90
CA VAL A 464 1.31 23.96 15.71
C VAL A 464 1.26 25.34 15.04
N GLN A 465 0.45 25.52 14.00
CA GLN A 465 0.23 26.83 13.38
C GLN A 465 -0.32 27.89 14.36
N SER A 466 -0.96 27.45 15.44
CA SER A 466 -1.54 28.34 16.45
C SER A 466 -0.59 28.69 17.60
N LEU A 467 0.69 28.25 17.57
CA LEU A 467 1.65 28.50 18.65
C LEU A 467 1.87 30.00 18.92
N ASP A 468 1.82 30.83 17.87
CA ASP A 468 1.98 32.29 17.98
C ASP A 468 0.74 33.03 18.51
N HIS A 469 -0.41 32.35 18.61
CA HIS A 469 -1.62 32.95 19.17
C HIS A 469 -1.55 33.09 20.70
N PRO A 470 -2.29 34.05 21.30
CA PRO A 470 -2.40 34.17 22.75
C PRO A 470 -2.93 32.87 23.37
N ASN A 471 -2.13 32.26 24.25
CA ASN A 471 -2.35 30.94 24.87
C ASN A 471 -2.06 29.70 23.99
N GLY A 472 -1.59 29.86 22.75
CA GLY A 472 -1.27 28.75 21.83
C GLY A 472 -0.24 27.78 22.41
N ARG A 473 0.94 28.28 22.80
CA ARG A 473 1.97 27.47 23.49
C ARG A 473 1.43 26.77 24.75
N GLY A 474 0.65 27.48 25.57
CA GLY A 474 0.06 26.89 26.76
C GLY A 474 -0.99 25.79 26.48
N GLN A 475 -1.65 25.81 25.32
CA GLN A 475 -2.50 24.70 24.87
C GLN A 475 -1.66 23.54 24.34
N PHE A 476 -0.67 23.82 23.49
CA PHE A 476 0.26 22.82 22.99
C PHE A 476 0.92 22.02 24.12
N ASP A 477 1.45 22.70 25.15
CA ASP A 477 2.08 22.05 26.32
C ASP A 477 1.11 21.11 27.04
N LYS A 478 -0.17 21.48 27.14
CA LYS A 478 -1.20 20.64 27.78
C LYS A 478 -1.56 19.42 26.94
N ILE A 479 -1.59 19.58 25.61
CA ILE A 479 -1.84 18.47 24.67
C ILE A 479 -0.66 17.51 24.74
N LEU A 480 0.56 18.01 24.54
CA LEU A 480 1.79 17.22 24.63
C LEU A 480 1.86 16.46 25.95
N MET A 481 1.62 17.13 27.08
CA MET A 481 1.64 16.46 28.38
C MET A 481 0.46 15.53 28.63
N GLY A 482 -0.70 15.81 28.04
CA GLY A 482 -1.83 14.89 28.03
C GLY A 482 -1.49 13.59 27.30
N VAL A 483 -0.95 13.69 26.09
CA VAL A 483 -0.57 12.56 25.24
C VAL A 483 0.58 11.77 25.85
N LEU A 484 1.65 12.41 26.34
CA LEU A 484 2.75 11.69 27.00
C LEU A 484 2.29 10.91 28.24
N ARG A 485 1.28 11.39 28.97
CA ARG A 485 0.66 10.62 30.07
C ARG A 485 -0.16 9.42 29.58
N ARG A 486 -0.66 9.45 28.34
CA ARG A 486 -1.39 8.33 27.70
C ARG A 486 -0.48 7.32 27.02
N ILE A 487 0.71 7.70 26.61
CA ILE A 487 1.76 6.75 26.24
C ILE A 487 2.01 5.77 27.41
N LEU A 488 1.87 6.21 28.65
CA LEU A 488 2.05 5.37 29.85
C LEU A 488 0.73 4.75 30.40
N ASP A 489 -0.36 4.76 29.62
CA ASP A 489 -1.65 4.21 30.04
C ASP A 489 -1.56 2.72 30.40
N THR A 490 -2.45 2.22 31.25
CA THR A 490 -2.49 0.79 31.61
C THR A 490 -3.17 -0.06 30.54
N ASN A 491 -4.02 0.54 29.71
CA ASN A 491 -4.70 -0.15 28.61
C ASN A 491 -3.84 -0.10 27.34
N LYS A 492 -3.67 -1.25 26.68
CA LYS A 492 -2.80 -1.40 25.51
C LYS A 492 -3.28 -0.61 24.29
N ARG A 493 -4.58 -0.51 24.07
CA ARG A 493 -5.16 0.25 22.96
C ARG A 493 -4.96 1.75 23.13
N VAL A 494 -5.00 2.23 24.37
CA VAL A 494 -4.69 3.64 24.69
C VAL A 494 -3.20 3.93 24.51
N GLN A 495 -2.32 3.01 24.89
CA GLN A 495 -0.87 3.12 24.65
C GLN A 495 -0.57 3.28 23.15
N GLU A 496 -1.12 2.39 22.33
CA GLU A 496 -1.02 2.42 20.86
C GLU A 496 -1.53 3.75 20.30
N ALA A 497 -2.78 4.12 20.59
CA ALA A 497 -3.37 5.35 20.07
C ALA A 497 -2.61 6.60 20.51
N ALA A 498 -2.09 6.64 21.75
CA ALA A 498 -1.31 7.76 22.24
C ALA A 498 0.08 7.84 21.59
N CYS A 499 0.73 6.69 21.35
CA CYS A 499 2.04 6.64 20.72
C CYS A 499 1.96 7.05 19.25
N SER A 500 0.95 6.56 18.51
CA SER A 500 0.69 6.96 17.11
C SER A 500 0.29 8.44 17.01
N ALA A 501 -0.59 8.92 17.91
CA ALA A 501 -0.96 10.33 17.94
C ALA A 501 0.24 11.24 18.25
N PHE A 502 1.18 10.76 19.07
CA PHE A 502 2.41 11.47 19.37
C PHE A 502 3.35 11.53 18.16
N ALA A 503 3.52 10.42 17.43
CA ALA A 503 4.33 10.42 16.19
C ALA A 503 3.84 11.46 15.16
N ILE A 504 2.53 11.55 14.94
CA ILE A 504 1.93 12.59 14.07
C ILE A 504 2.21 14.00 14.60
N LEU A 505 2.16 14.18 15.93
CA LEU A 505 2.50 15.48 16.54
C LEU A 505 3.99 15.81 16.38
N GLU A 506 4.88 14.82 16.38
CA GLU A 506 6.32 15.01 16.18
C GLU A 506 6.64 15.54 14.79
N GLU A 507 6.04 14.97 13.75
CA GLU A 507 6.20 15.41 12.36
C GLU A 507 5.79 16.88 12.20
N GLU A 508 4.60 17.23 12.71
CA GLU A 508 4.07 18.58 12.58
C GLU A 508 4.81 19.61 13.47
N ALA A 509 5.19 19.24 14.69
CA ALA A 509 5.82 20.17 15.63
C ALA A 509 7.32 20.36 15.38
N SER A 510 8.03 19.33 14.87
CA SER A 510 9.45 19.40 14.54
C SER A 510 10.29 20.06 15.65
N GLU A 511 11.03 21.14 15.36
CA GLU A 511 11.89 21.85 16.31
C GLU A 511 11.16 22.43 17.53
N GLU A 512 9.82 22.62 17.48
CA GLU A 512 9.04 23.12 18.62
C GLU A 512 9.00 22.12 19.79
N LEU A 513 9.43 20.86 19.58
CA LEU A 513 9.56 19.85 20.64
C LEU A 513 10.86 19.97 21.45
N VAL A 514 11.88 20.64 20.92
CA VAL A 514 13.21 20.74 21.56
C VAL A 514 13.16 21.21 23.02
N PRO A 515 12.32 22.17 23.44
CA PRO A 515 12.19 22.57 24.84
C PRO A 515 11.70 21.45 25.78
N HIS A 516 11.01 20.44 25.25
CA HIS A 516 10.42 19.34 26.00
C HIS A 516 11.15 18.00 25.80
N LEU A 517 12.23 17.98 25.01
CA LEU A 517 12.90 16.77 24.55
C LEU A 517 13.36 15.84 25.69
N GLU A 518 13.84 16.41 26.79
CA GLU A 518 14.22 15.61 27.97
C GLU A 518 13.04 14.83 28.56
N VAL A 519 11.89 15.50 28.71
CA VAL A 519 10.68 14.91 29.28
C VAL A 519 10.08 13.89 28.32
N ILE A 520 10.08 14.18 27.02
CA ILE A 520 9.65 13.25 25.97
C ILE A 520 10.44 11.95 26.06
N LEU A 521 11.78 12.02 26.00
CA LEU A 521 12.66 10.84 26.06
C LEU A 521 12.47 10.04 27.34
N GLN A 522 12.25 10.70 28.48
CA GLN A 522 11.96 10.03 29.75
C GLN A 522 10.65 9.24 29.70
N HIS A 523 9.60 9.78 29.08
CA HIS A 523 8.32 9.08 28.93
C HIS A 523 8.45 7.89 27.96
N LEU A 524 9.07 8.10 26.79
CA LEU A 524 9.31 7.01 25.83
C LEU A 524 10.13 5.87 26.45
N MET A 525 11.18 6.18 27.22
CA MET A 525 11.97 5.15 27.89
C MET A 525 11.27 4.49 29.08
N CYS A 526 10.28 5.15 29.68
CA CYS A 526 9.38 4.51 30.64
C CYS A 526 8.44 3.53 29.93
N ALA A 527 7.86 3.95 28.79
CA ALA A 527 7.03 3.11 27.93
C ALA A 527 7.80 1.89 27.43
N TYR A 528 9.06 2.05 27.03
CA TYR A 528 9.95 0.97 26.59
C TYR A 528 10.05 -0.19 27.60
N ARG A 529 9.96 0.12 28.90
CA ARG A 529 10.01 -0.90 29.97
C ARG A 529 8.65 -1.55 30.26
N LYS A 530 7.56 -0.90 29.84
CA LYS A 530 6.17 -1.28 30.10
C LYS A 530 5.56 -2.04 28.92
N TYR A 531 5.91 -1.62 27.71
CA TYR A 531 5.27 -2.10 26.49
C TYR A 531 5.63 -3.56 26.19
N GLN A 532 4.62 -4.26 25.71
CA GLN A 532 4.78 -5.59 25.16
C GLN A 532 5.11 -5.53 23.67
N ARG A 533 5.23 -6.69 23.03
CA ARG A 533 5.78 -6.84 21.68
C ARG A 533 5.06 -6.00 20.63
N ARG A 534 3.73 -5.91 20.66
CA ARG A 534 2.93 -5.11 19.71
C ARG A 534 3.24 -3.62 19.84
N ASN A 535 2.99 -3.04 21.01
CA ASN A 535 3.15 -1.60 21.23
C ASN A 535 4.62 -1.15 21.21
N LEU A 536 5.56 -2.04 21.53
CA LEU A 536 6.99 -1.74 21.45
C LEU A 536 7.43 -1.40 20.02
N ARG A 537 6.77 -1.96 18.99
CA ARG A 537 7.04 -1.60 17.58
C ARG A 537 6.68 -0.14 17.31
N ILE A 538 5.48 0.27 17.73
CA ILE A 538 4.98 1.64 17.60
C ILE A 538 5.88 2.64 18.36
N LEU A 539 6.42 2.20 19.50
CA LEU A 539 7.36 3.02 20.27
C LEU A 539 8.69 3.24 19.53
N TYR A 540 9.19 2.26 18.78
CA TYR A 540 10.39 2.44 17.97
C TYR A 540 10.13 3.41 16.81
N ASP A 541 8.95 3.33 16.18
CA ASP A 541 8.54 4.29 15.15
C ASP A 541 8.49 5.70 15.72
N ALA A 542 7.78 5.93 16.82
CA ALA A 542 7.75 7.25 17.47
C ALA A 542 9.15 7.75 17.86
N LEU A 543 10.06 6.88 18.32
CA LEU A 543 11.43 7.29 18.60
C LEU A 543 12.24 7.64 17.33
N GLY A 544 11.97 6.95 16.22
CA GLY A 544 12.52 7.27 14.91
C GLY A 544 11.99 8.61 14.39
N THR A 545 10.67 8.80 14.41
CA THR A 545 10.00 10.04 14.03
C THR A 545 10.49 11.23 14.87
N LEU A 546 10.66 11.06 16.18
CA LEU A 546 11.28 12.08 17.03
C LEU A 546 12.68 12.47 16.55
N ALA A 547 13.50 11.46 16.21
CA ALA A 547 14.87 11.68 15.76
C ALA A 547 14.89 12.46 14.43
N ASP A 548 14.01 12.11 13.50
CA ASP A 548 13.87 12.81 12.22
C ASP A 548 13.34 14.25 12.42
N ALA A 549 12.40 14.45 13.36
CA ALA A 549 11.77 15.74 13.67
C ALA A 549 12.73 16.75 14.34
N VAL A 550 13.56 16.32 15.30
CA VAL A 550 14.47 17.23 16.03
C VAL A 550 15.90 17.23 15.50
N GLY A 551 16.28 16.25 14.69
CA GLY A 551 17.59 16.12 14.06
C GLY A 551 18.77 16.28 15.04
N ALA A 552 19.69 17.19 14.71
CA ALA A 552 20.94 17.39 15.45
C ALA A 552 20.74 17.82 16.91
N GLU A 553 19.59 18.36 17.29
CA GLU A 553 19.28 18.73 18.69
C GLU A 553 19.24 17.52 19.62
N LEU A 554 19.00 16.32 19.08
CA LEU A 554 19.07 15.05 19.82
C LEU A 554 20.52 14.70 20.24
N ASN A 555 21.53 15.24 19.56
CA ASN A 555 22.95 14.96 19.79
C ASN A 555 23.53 15.72 20.99
N GLN A 556 22.96 15.49 22.17
CA GLN A 556 23.45 16.03 23.44
C GLN A 556 23.65 14.89 24.43
N ALA A 557 24.77 14.91 25.18
CA ALA A 557 25.13 13.85 26.12
C ALA A 557 23.98 13.49 27.09
N LYS A 558 23.29 14.51 27.63
CA LYS A 558 22.14 14.33 28.53
C LYS A 558 20.99 13.52 27.91
N TYR A 559 20.79 13.60 26.60
CA TYR A 559 19.75 12.85 25.89
C TYR A 559 20.22 11.45 25.56
N LEU A 560 21.44 11.31 25.04
CA LEU A 560 22.07 10.01 24.74
C LEU A 560 22.08 9.08 25.96
N ASP A 561 22.38 9.64 27.14
CA ASP A 561 22.39 8.91 28.42
C ASP A 561 21.01 8.32 28.79
N ILE A 562 19.92 8.86 28.26
CA ILE A 562 18.54 8.42 28.53
C ILE A 562 18.15 7.21 27.66
N PHE A 563 18.34 7.30 26.34
CA PHE A 563 17.73 6.34 25.39
C PHE A 563 18.71 5.39 24.69
N MET A 564 20.00 5.73 24.52
CA MET A 564 20.92 4.83 23.81
C MET A 564 21.24 3.54 24.58
N PRO A 565 21.50 3.54 25.91
CA PRO A 565 21.78 2.32 26.66
C PRO A 565 20.67 1.23 26.56
N PRO A 566 19.37 1.53 26.73
CA PRO A 566 18.32 0.52 26.61
C PRO A 566 18.21 -0.03 25.17
N LEU A 567 18.33 0.81 24.14
CA LEU A 567 18.28 0.36 22.74
C LEU A 567 19.44 -0.55 22.38
N ILE A 568 20.67 -0.19 22.75
CA ILE A 568 21.87 -1.02 22.50
C ILE A 568 21.77 -2.35 23.24
N THR A 569 21.23 -2.35 24.46
CA THR A 569 20.99 -3.58 25.21
C THR A 569 20.01 -4.49 24.47
N LYS A 570 18.91 -3.93 23.93
CA LYS A 570 17.94 -4.70 23.14
C LYS A 570 18.54 -5.23 21.85
N TRP A 571 19.29 -4.39 21.15
CA TRP A 571 20.02 -4.77 19.95
C TRP A 571 20.85 -6.02 20.22
N GLN A 572 21.67 -6.03 21.27
CA GLN A 572 22.51 -7.18 21.62
C GLN A 572 21.72 -8.44 22.01
N GLN A 573 20.49 -8.30 22.51
CA GLN A 573 19.65 -9.42 22.94
C GLN A 573 18.92 -10.13 21.80
N LEU A 574 18.46 -9.39 20.78
CA LEU A 574 17.70 -9.96 19.66
C LEU A 574 18.59 -10.87 18.81
N SER A 575 18.02 -11.95 18.27
CA SER A 575 18.73 -12.85 17.34
C SER A 575 18.75 -12.29 15.91
N ASN A 576 19.63 -12.80 15.05
CA ASN A 576 19.68 -12.39 13.64
C ASN A 576 18.54 -12.92 12.76
N TYR A 577 17.67 -13.75 13.33
CA TYR A 577 16.48 -14.30 12.65
C TYR A 577 15.19 -13.82 13.30
N ASP A 578 15.29 -12.89 14.26
CA ASP A 578 14.14 -12.33 14.95
C ASP A 578 13.58 -11.14 14.17
N LYS A 579 12.31 -11.21 13.77
CA LYS A 579 11.62 -10.14 13.02
C LYS A 579 11.39 -8.88 13.85
N ASP A 580 11.49 -8.96 15.18
CA ASP A 580 11.45 -7.77 16.04
C ASP A 580 12.68 -6.88 15.85
N LEU A 581 13.66 -7.32 15.06
CA LEU A 581 14.80 -6.50 14.66
C LEU A 581 14.42 -5.42 13.65
N PHE A 582 13.37 -5.58 12.84
CA PHE A 582 13.03 -4.60 11.78
C PHE A 582 12.71 -3.21 12.33
N PRO A 583 11.78 -3.05 13.30
CA PRO A 583 11.48 -1.73 13.84
C PRO A 583 12.69 -1.10 14.56
N LEU A 584 13.58 -1.92 15.13
CA LEU A 584 14.80 -1.43 15.77
C LEU A 584 15.85 -0.99 14.74
N LEU A 585 15.95 -1.66 13.59
CA LEU A 585 16.81 -1.26 12.46
C LEU A 585 16.34 0.07 11.88
N GLU A 586 15.03 0.22 11.64
CA GLU A 586 14.40 1.46 11.16
C GLU A 586 14.64 2.60 12.15
N CYS A 587 14.35 2.39 13.44
CA CYS A 587 14.61 3.36 14.50
C CYS A 587 16.10 3.77 14.57
N PHE A 588 17.03 2.83 14.44
CA PHE A 588 18.46 3.17 14.37
C PHE A 588 18.86 3.92 13.11
N THR A 589 18.10 3.81 12.03
CA THR A 589 18.38 4.54 10.78
C THR A 589 18.16 6.03 11.01
N SER A 590 16.99 6.42 11.52
CA SER A 590 16.67 7.81 11.88
C SER A 590 17.61 8.35 12.97
N ILE A 591 17.86 7.56 14.03
CA ILE A 591 18.79 7.98 15.11
C ILE A 591 20.21 8.20 14.58
N ALA A 592 20.72 7.34 13.70
CA ALA A 592 22.06 7.50 13.15
C ALA A 592 22.22 8.80 12.34
N GLN A 593 21.20 9.17 11.57
CA GLN A 593 21.18 10.43 10.82
C GLN A 593 21.08 11.64 11.74
N ALA A 594 20.13 11.63 12.68
CA ALA A 594 19.92 12.73 13.62
C ALA A 594 21.16 13.00 14.49
N LEU A 595 21.80 11.94 14.99
CA LEU A 595 22.99 12.08 15.84
C LEU A 595 24.26 12.42 15.04
N GLY A 596 24.28 12.09 13.75
CA GLY A 596 25.42 12.28 12.88
C GLY A 596 26.73 11.74 13.49
N PRO A 597 27.81 12.55 13.59
CA PRO A 597 29.07 12.14 14.23
C PRO A 597 28.93 11.66 15.69
N GLY A 598 27.87 12.05 16.40
CA GLY A 598 27.58 11.58 17.76
C GLY A 598 27.30 10.07 17.84
N PHE A 599 26.88 9.46 16.73
CA PHE A 599 26.65 8.01 16.65
C PHE A 599 27.93 7.19 16.57
N ALA A 600 29.10 7.81 16.33
CA ALA A 600 30.36 7.11 16.03
C ALA A 600 30.74 6.04 17.06
N GLN A 601 30.48 6.27 18.35
CA GLN A 601 30.78 5.31 19.42
C GLN A 601 29.93 4.03 19.40
N PHE A 602 28.81 4.05 18.67
CA PHE A 602 27.89 2.92 18.50
C PHE A 602 27.98 2.29 17.10
N ALA A 603 28.64 2.96 16.15
CA ALA A 603 28.58 2.64 14.73
C ALA A 603 29.19 1.29 14.36
N GLU A 604 30.37 0.93 14.89
CA GLU A 604 31.07 -0.29 14.52
C GLU A 604 30.25 -1.59 14.73
N PRO A 605 29.69 -1.87 15.92
CA PRO A 605 28.89 -3.08 16.13
C PRO A 605 27.58 -3.08 15.33
N VAL A 606 26.99 -1.91 15.05
CA VAL A 606 25.78 -1.78 14.24
C VAL A 606 26.08 -2.09 12.78
N PHE A 607 27.10 -1.45 12.22
CA PHE A 607 27.58 -1.66 10.86
C PHE A 607 27.93 -3.12 10.60
N GLN A 608 28.74 -3.73 11.48
CA GLN A 608 29.18 -5.12 11.31
C GLN A 608 28.00 -6.11 11.32
N ARG A 609 26.97 -5.85 12.13
CA ARG A 609 25.79 -6.71 12.16
C ARG A 609 24.97 -6.60 10.88
N CYS A 610 24.80 -5.40 10.32
CA CYS A 610 24.10 -5.21 9.05
C CYS A 610 24.77 -6.00 7.92
N ILE A 611 26.10 -5.95 7.82
CA ILE A 611 26.87 -6.75 6.85
C ILE A 611 26.62 -8.26 7.06
N ASN A 612 26.64 -8.73 8.31
CA ASN A 612 26.40 -10.13 8.64
C ASN A 612 24.98 -10.58 8.27
N LEU A 613 23.97 -9.73 8.50
CA LEU A 613 22.58 -10.01 8.14
C LEU A 613 22.45 -10.17 6.62
N ILE A 614 22.93 -9.21 5.84
CA ILE A 614 22.91 -9.25 4.37
C ILE A 614 23.57 -10.53 3.86
N HIS A 615 24.78 -10.82 4.32
CA HIS A 615 25.52 -12.01 3.91
C HIS A 615 24.80 -13.30 4.29
N SER A 616 24.26 -13.40 5.51
CA SER A 616 23.54 -14.60 5.96
C SER A 616 22.29 -14.87 5.12
N GLN A 617 21.53 -13.83 4.77
CA GLN A 617 20.31 -13.96 3.97
C GLN A 617 20.62 -14.30 2.52
N GLN A 618 21.70 -13.75 1.94
CA GLN A 618 22.16 -14.16 0.61
C GLN A 618 22.55 -15.65 0.56
N LEU A 619 23.18 -16.18 1.62
CA LEU A 619 23.45 -17.61 1.73
C LEU A 619 22.15 -18.43 1.84
N SER A 620 21.21 -17.99 2.68
CA SER A 620 19.88 -18.63 2.79
C SER A 620 19.10 -18.61 1.49
N LYS A 621 19.27 -17.59 0.64
CA LYS A 621 18.64 -17.51 -0.69
C LYS A 621 19.16 -18.60 -1.64
N ILE A 622 20.44 -18.93 -1.56
CA ILE A 622 21.10 -19.91 -2.45
C ILE A 622 20.87 -21.35 -1.96
N ASP A 623 21.05 -21.59 -0.66
CA ASP A 623 20.88 -22.92 -0.06
C ASP A 623 20.23 -22.80 1.35
N PRO A 624 18.88 -22.74 1.41
CA PRO A 624 18.15 -22.65 2.68
C PRO A 624 18.44 -23.83 3.63
N THR A 625 18.77 -25.00 3.07
CA THR A 625 18.99 -26.23 3.86
C THR A 625 20.34 -26.19 4.55
N ALA A 626 21.39 -25.74 3.85
CA ALA A 626 22.72 -25.56 4.43
C ALA A 626 22.77 -24.37 5.40
N ALA A 627 22.02 -23.30 5.13
CA ALA A 627 21.96 -22.12 5.99
C ALA A 627 21.14 -22.33 7.28
N GLY A 628 20.23 -23.31 7.29
CA GLY A 628 19.40 -23.63 8.47
C GLY A 628 18.38 -22.53 8.81
N ALA A 629 18.10 -21.62 7.88
CA ALA A 629 17.19 -20.50 8.04
C ALA A 629 16.43 -20.23 6.74
N VAL A 630 15.20 -19.75 6.87
CA VAL A 630 14.37 -19.34 5.72
C VAL A 630 14.86 -17.98 5.24
N TYR A 631 15.08 -17.85 3.93
CA TYR A 631 15.39 -16.57 3.30
C TYR A 631 14.26 -15.58 3.54
N ASP A 632 14.61 -14.42 4.08
CA ASP A 632 13.71 -13.31 4.26
C ASP A 632 14.42 -12.01 3.84
N ARG A 633 13.89 -11.40 2.77
CA ARG A 633 14.52 -10.25 2.11
C ARG A 633 14.48 -9.00 2.98
N GLU A 634 13.54 -8.86 3.92
CA GLU A 634 13.40 -7.67 4.77
C GLU A 634 14.65 -7.41 5.62
N PHE A 635 15.33 -8.47 6.07
CA PHE A 635 16.62 -8.33 6.77
C PHE A 635 17.70 -7.70 5.88
N ILE A 636 17.68 -7.95 4.56
CA ILE A 636 18.60 -7.32 3.62
C ILE A 636 18.22 -5.85 3.46
N VAL A 637 16.95 -5.56 3.19
CA VAL A 637 16.43 -4.20 2.95
C VAL A 637 16.70 -3.29 4.15
N CYS A 638 16.24 -3.66 5.35
CA CYS A 638 16.44 -2.87 6.58
C CYS A 638 17.92 -2.67 6.91
N SER A 639 18.78 -3.67 6.61
CA SER A 639 20.23 -3.56 6.84
C SER A 639 20.89 -2.60 5.85
N LEU A 640 20.46 -2.59 4.59
CA LEU A 640 20.95 -1.64 3.58
C LEU A 640 20.52 -0.21 3.92
N ASP A 641 19.28 -0.02 4.37
CA ASP A 641 18.75 1.29 4.76
C ASP A 641 19.44 1.83 6.00
N LEU A 642 19.73 0.99 7.02
CA LEU A 642 20.54 1.41 8.16
C LEU A 642 21.99 1.73 7.78
N LEU A 643 22.60 0.99 6.85
CA LEU A 643 23.92 1.32 6.32
C LEU A 643 23.91 2.67 5.56
N SER A 644 22.82 2.97 4.85
CA SER A 644 22.59 4.26 4.19
C SER A 644 22.47 5.38 5.24
N GLY A 645 21.64 5.20 6.27
CA GLY A 645 21.52 6.16 7.38
C GLY A 645 22.83 6.39 8.14
N LEU A 646 23.65 5.36 8.34
CA LEU A 646 25.00 5.50 8.89
C LEU A 646 25.93 6.31 7.97
N ALA A 647 25.85 6.10 6.65
CA ALA A 647 26.69 6.81 5.68
C ALA A 647 26.33 8.30 5.64
N GLU A 648 25.04 8.61 5.67
CA GLU A 648 24.54 9.98 5.72
C GLU A 648 24.89 10.68 7.03
N GLY A 649 24.60 10.04 8.18
CA GLY A 649 24.84 10.63 9.50
C GLY A 649 26.32 10.81 9.83
N LEU A 650 27.15 9.77 9.66
CA LEU A 650 28.58 9.86 9.99
C LEU A 650 29.38 10.66 8.97
N GLY A 651 28.84 10.85 7.76
CA GLY A 651 29.55 11.48 6.65
C GLY A 651 30.87 10.75 6.36
N ALA A 652 31.95 11.52 6.21
CA ALA A 652 33.30 10.97 5.99
C ALA A 652 33.80 10.04 7.12
N GLY A 653 33.21 10.11 8.32
CA GLY A 653 33.58 9.24 9.45
C GLY A 653 33.35 7.75 9.18
N ILE A 654 32.40 7.40 8.29
CA ILE A 654 32.11 6.01 7.93
C ILE A 654 33.25 5.34 7.15
N GLU A 655 34.15 6.11 6.52
CA GLU A 655 35.25 5.58 5.69
C GLU A 655 36.10 4.56 6.45
N SER A 656 36.31 4.78 7.75
CA SER A 656 37.05 3.84 8.60
C SER A 656 36.39 2.45 8.71
N LEU A 657 35.06 2.40 8.75
CA LEU A 657 34.26 1.17 8.81
C LEU A 657 34.20 0.46 7.45
N VAL A 658 34.03 1.24 6.38
CA VAL A 658 34.05 0.71 5.00
C VAL A 658 35.43 0.13 4.69
N SER A 659 36.50 0.83 5.06
CA SER A 659 37.87 0.36 4.86
C SER A 659 38.21 -0.86 5.71
N SER A 660 37.78 -0.95 6.97
CA SER A 660 38.08 -2.11 7.83
C SER A 660 37.40 -3.38 7.30
N CYS A 661 36.17 -3.25 6.80
CA CYS A 661 35.44 -4.34 6.12
C CYS A 661 36.15 -4.82 4.85
N LEU A 662 36.88 -3.93 4.15
CA LEU A 662 37.66 -4.25 2.95
C LEU A 662 39.02 -4.91 3.26
N CYS A 663 39.58 -4.73 4.46
CA CYS A 663 40.96 -5.08 4.82
C CYS A 663 41.18 -6.48 5.43
N ILE A 664 40.13 -7.25 5.74
CA ILE A 664 40.25 -8.61 6.33
C ILE A 664 40.93 -9.63 5.37
N TRP A 665 41.26 -9.22 4.15
CA TRP A 665 41.73 -10.09 3.07
C TRP A 665 43.20 -10.59 3.17
N TYR A 666 44.04 -9.97 4.00
CA TYR A 666 45.50 -10.18 3.89
C TYR A 666 46.15 -11.19 4.86
N HIS A 667 45.43 -11.89 5.74
CA HIS A 667 46.10 -12.72 6.78
C HIS A 667 45.58 -14.15 7.05
N PHE A 668 44.54 -14.68 6.40
CA PHE A 668 44.12 -16.08 6.62
C PHE A 668 43.75 -16.82 5.31
N PRO A 669 44.48 -17.88 4.90
CA PRO A 669 44.29 -18.52 3.60
C PRO A 669 43.30 -19.71 3.59
N PHE A 670 42.46 -19.92 4.61
CA PHE A 670 41.55 -21.08 4.61
C PHE A 670 40.17 -20.76 5.22
N GLN A 671 39.13 -20.93 4.38
CA GLN A 671 37.71 -21.13 4.69
C GLN A 671 36.94 -19.96 5.35
N VAL A 672 36.48 -19.03 4.50
CA VAL A 672 35.08 -18.60 4.23
C VAL A 672 35.26 -17.29 3.45
N ALA A 673 34.73 -17.21 2.22
CA ALA A 673 34.74 -15.97 1.46
C ALA A 673 33.84 -14.95 2.17
N GLN A 674 34.37 -14.18 3.12
CA GLN A 674 33.65 -13.04 3.68
C GLN A 674 33.64 -11.94 2.61
N SER A 675 32.49 -11.78 1.97
CA SER A 675 32.24 -10.77 0.94
C SER A 675 32.48 -9.37 1.52
N ASN A 676 33.31 -8.56 0.84
CA ASN A 676 33.45 -7.15 1.20
C ASN A 676 32.16 -6.38 0.88
N LEU A 677 31.87 -5.28 1.59
CA LEU A 677 30.66 -4.46 1.40
C LEU A 677 30.42 -4.10 -0.08
N ARG A 678 31.48 -3.77 -0.84
CA ARG A 678 31.37 -3.41 -2.26
C ARG A 678 30.75 -4.55 -3.09
N ASP A 679 31.20 -5.78 -2.90
CA ASP A 679 30.73 -6.93 -3.66
C ASP A 679 29.31 -7.32 -3.24
N LEU A 680 29.00 -7.23 -1.94
CA LEU A 680 27.64 -7.41 -1.41
C LEU A 680 26.68 -6.37 -1.99
N LEU A 681 27.09 -5.10 -1.99
CA LEU A 681 26.28 -3.99 -2.50
C LEU A 681 25.97 -4.17 -3.98
N LEU A 682 26.96 -4.52 -4.81
CA LEU A 682 26.71 -4.74 -6.23
C LEU A 682 25.76 -5.93 -6.47
N GLN A 683 25.89 -7.01 -5.69
CA GLN A 683 24.95 -8.13 -5.75
C GLN A 683 23.52 -7.68 -5.41
N CYS A 684 23.35 -6.85 -4.37
CA CYS A 684 22.04 -6.32 -3.99
C CYS A 684 21.46 -5.38 -5.07
N CYS A 685 22.27 -4.54 -5.71
CA CYS A 685 21.84 -3.71 -6.85
C CYS A 685 21.35 -4.56 -8.05
N MET A 686 21.75 -5.83 -8.12
CA MET A 686 21.38 -6.79 -9.17
C MET A 686 20.33 -7.82 -8.72
N ASP A 687 19.78 -7.70 -7.51
CA ASP A 687 18.83 -8.66 -6.96
C ASP A 687 17.53 -8.71 -7.79
N GLU A 688 16.82 -9.83 -7.75
CA GLU A 688 15.51 -10.00 -8.41
C GLU A 688 14.42 -9.19 -7.70
N ALA A 689 14.53 -9.02 -6.37
CA ALA A 689 13.58 -8.28 -5.56
C ALA A 689 13.78 -6.76 -5.71
N ALA A 690 12.70 -6.03 -5.98
CA ALA A 690 12.75 -4.59 -6.26
C ALA A 690 13.14 -3.75 -5.05
N ASP A 691 12.61 -4.08 -3.87
CA ASP A 691 12.94 -3.49 -2.57
C ASP A 691 14.43 -3.59 -2.23
N VAL A 692 15.04 -4.76 -2.43
CA VAL A 692 16.49 -4.95 -2.25
C VAL A 692 17.29 -4.05 -3.20
N ARG A 693 16.88 -3.95 -4.47
CA ARG A 693 17.56 -3.04 -5.42
C ARG A 693 17.39 -1.58 -5.01
N GLN A 694 16.21 -1.18 -4.58
CA GLN A 694 15.90 0.20 -4.16
C GLN A 694 16.83 0.65 -3.04
N SER A 695 16.91 -0.12 -1.95
CA SER A 695 17.77 0.18 -0.79
C SER A 695 19.26 0.09 -1.12
N ALA A 696 19.66 -0.85 -1.99
CA ALA A 696 21.05 -0.95 -2.44
C ALA A 696 21.49 0.28 -3.25
N LEU A 697 20.60 0.82 -4.08
CA LEU A 697 20.88 2.02 -4.87
C LEU A 697 20.90 3.29 -4.02
N ALA A 698 20.09 3.36 -2.96
CA ALA A 698 20.19 4.41 -1.94
C ALA A 698 21.57 4.39 -1.27
N LEU A 699 21.98 3.24 -0.73
CA LEU A 699 23.31 3.09 -0.12
C LEU A 699 24.46 3.39 -1.11
N LEU A 700 24.32 3.03 -2.38
CA LEU A 700 25.29 3.38 -3.42
C LEU A 700 25.46 4.90 -3.55
N GLY A 701 24.35 5.65 -3.59
CA GLY A 701 24.38 7.10 -3.65
C GLY A 701 25.02 7.72 -2.40
N ASP A 702 24.65 7.27 -1.20
CA ASP A 702 25.24 7.78 0.05
C ASP A 702 26.74 7.50 0.15
N LEU A 703 27.19 6.28 -0.15
CA LEU A 703 28.62 5.95 -0.18
C LEU A 703 29.37 6.74 -1.25
N SER A 704 28.72 7.06 -2.38
CA SER A 704 29.33 7.91 -3.39
C SER A 704 29.58 9.33 -2.88
N ARG A 705 28.67 9.87 -2.05
CA ARG A 705 28.81 11.20 -1.46
C ARG A 705 30.01 11.30 -0.52
N VAL A 706 30.23 10.27 0.30
CA VAL A 706 31.13 10.33 1.46
C VAL A 706 32.46 9.59 1.28
N CYS A 707 32.50 8.45 0.57
CA CYS A 707 33.72 7.65 0.39
C CYS A 707 33.81 6.95 -0.99
N PRO A 708 33.71 7.69 -2.11
CA PRO A 708 33.63 7.14 -3.47
C PRO A 708 34.85 6.30 -3.88
N ILE A 709 36.00 6.51 -3.23
CA ILE A 709 37.24 5.77 -3.48
C ILE A 709 37.08 4.26 -3.30
N HIS A 710 36.19 3.83 -2.40
CA HIS A 710 35.94 2.41 -2.15
C HIS A 710 35.05 1.76 -3.21
N LEU A 711 34.24 2.55 -3.92
CA LEU A 711 33.40 2.10 -5.04
C LEU A 711 34.18 2.02 -6.35
N HIS A 712 35.23 2.85 -6.49
CA HIS A 712 36.03 3.01 -7.71
C HIS A 712 36.46 1.69 -8.39
N PRO A 713 36.91 0.64 -7.66
CA PRO A 713 37.32 -0.62 -8.28
C PRO A 713 36.24 -1.38 -9.08
N ARG A 714 34.95 -1.11 -8.83
CA ARG A 714 33.81 -1.69 -9.58
C ARG A 714 32.86 -0.62 -10.14
N LEU A 715 33.36 0.60 -10.31
CA LEU A 715 32.57 1.78 -10.71
C LEU A 715 31.76 1.55 -11.99
N GLN A 716 32.37 0.98 -13.02
CA GLN A 716 31.70 0.73 -14.30
C GLN A 716 30.54 -0.26 -14.17
N GLU A 717 30.64 -1.26 -13.28
CA GLU A 717 29.57 -2.21 -13.03
C GLU A 717 28.40 -1.53 -12.31
N PHE A 718 28.67 -0.74 -11.28
CA PHE A 718 27.64 0.05 -10.59
C PHE A 718 26.90 1.00 -11.53
N LEU A 719 27.63 1.76 -12.34
CA LEU A 719 27.03 2.68 -13.32
C LEU A 719 26.16 1.94 -14.34
N THR A 720 26.60 0.78 -14.82
CA THR A 720 25.84 -0.04 -15.77
C THR A 720 24.56 -0.56 -15.13
N VAL A 721 24.63 -1.08 -13.90
CA VAL A 721 23.48 -1.62 -13.17
C VAL A 721 22.47 -0.51 -12.84
N ALA A 722 22.92 0.65 -12.35
CA ALA A 722 22.05 1.78 -12.07
C ALA A 722 21.38 2.33 -13.34
N ALA A 723 22.15 2.54 -14.42
CA ALA A 723 21.60 3.07 -15.68
C ALA A 723 20.55 2.12 -16.29
N LYS A 724 20.70 0.80 -16.10
CA LYS A 724 19.71 -0.19 -16.54
C LYS A 724 18.35 0.02 -15.90
N GLN A 725 18.27 0.49 -14.66
CA GLN A 725 16.99 0.71 -13.96
C GLN A 725 16.17 1.88 -14.54
N LEU A 726 16.80 2.77 -15.30
CA LEU A 726 16.14 3.94 -15.90
C LEU A 726 15.45 3.65 -17.25
N ASN A 727 15.56 2.42 -17.76
CA ASN A 727 14.90 2.09 -19.02
C ASN A 727 13.36 2.17 -18.87
N PRO A 728 12.59 2.45 -19.95
CA PRO A 728 11.15 2.66 -19.85
C PRO A 728 10.34 1.49 -19.27
N GLN A 729 10.81 0.25 -19.42
CA GLN A 729 10.12 -0.91 -18.84
C GLN A 729 10.42 -0.99 -17.33
N SER A 730 11.67 -0.84 -16.92
CA SER A 730 12.07 -0.87 -15.51
C SER A 730 11.46 0.26 -14.69
N VAL A 731 11.29 1.46 -15.28
CA VAL A 731 10.56 2.56 -14.63
C VAL A 731 9.10 2.19 -14.38
N LYS A 732 8.43 1.52 -15.33
CA LYS A 732 7.06 1.04 -15.15
C LYS A 732 6.96 -0.09 -14.14
N ASP A 733 7.94 -0.98 -14.12
CA ASP A 733 7.96 -2.14 -13.23
C ASP A 733 8.22 -1.73 -11.77
N ALA A 734 9.10 -0.75 -11.54
CA ALA A 734 9.49 -0.30 -10.21
C ALA A 734 10.01 1.16 -10.21
N VAL A 735 9.09 2.12 -10.09
CA VAL A 735 9.38 3.56 -10.10
C VAL A 735 10.38 3.97 -9.02
N SER A 736 10.22 3.45 -7.79
CA SER A 736 11.09 3.76 -6.64
C SER A 736 12.54 3.30 -6.84
N VAL A 737 12.75 2.16 -7.51
CA VAL A 737 14.09 1.67 -7.89
C VAL A 737 14.73 2.61 -8.92
N ALA A 738 13.97 3.02 -9.93
CA ALA A 738 14.45 3.95 -10.95
C ALA A 738 14.78 5.33 -10.34
N ASN A 739 13.98 5.79 -9.38
CA ASN A 739 14.24 7.03 -8.64
C ASN A 739 15.59 7.00 -7.92
N ASN A 740 15.84 5.98 -7.08
CA ASN A 740 17.11 5.86 -6.36
C ASN A 740 18.30 5.62 -7.29
N ALA A 741 18.11 4.88 -8.39
CA ALA A 741 19.15 4.74 -9.43
C ALA A 741 19.49 6.09 -10.07
N CYS A 742 18.47 6.89 -10.41
CA CYS A 742 18.64 8.21 -11.01
C CYS A 742 19.44 9.12 -10.08
N TRP A 743 19.04 9.17 -8.81
CA TRP A 743 19.72 9.95 -7.78
C TRP A 743 21.18 9.51 -7.57
N ALA A 744 21.42 8.21 -7.40
CA ALA A 744 22.76 7.66 -7.18
C ALA A 744 23.72 7.93 -8.36
N ILE A 745 23.23 7.90 -9.61
CA ILE A 745 24.02 8.28 -10.79
C ILE A 745 24.41 9.76 -10.73
N GLY A 746 23.48 10.63 -10.31
CA GLY A 746 23.74 12.06 -10.14
C GLY A 746 24.84 12.32 -9.12
N GLU A 747 24.74 11.70 -7.93
CA GLU A 747 25.75 11.82 -6.87
C GLU A 747 27.12 11.32 -7.32
N LEU A 748 27.16 10.15 -7.98
CA LEU A 748 28.40 9.62 -8.56
C LEU A 748 29.01 10.57 -9.59
N ALA A 749 28.20 11.18 -10.47
CA ALA A 749 28.69 12.06 -11.53
C ALA A 749 29.51 13.23 -10.97
N ILE A 750 29.04 13.86 -9.89
CA ILE A 750 29.73 14.97 -9.23
C ILE A 750 31.07 14.54 -8.63
N LYS A 751 31.16 13.30 -8.15
CA LYS A 751 32.36 12.80 -7.45
C LYS A 751 33.43 12.21 -8.38
N ILE A 752 33.03 11.55 -9.46
CA ILE A 752 33.96 10.89 -10.40
C ILE A 752 34.29 11.76 -11.62
N GLY A 753 33.57 12.86 -11.83
CA GLY A 753 33.81 13.77 -12.95
C GLY A 753 33.66 13.05 -14.30
N LYS A 754 34.61 13.31 -15.22
CA LYS A 754 34.54 12.82 -16.62
C LYS A 754 34.53 11.29 -16.76
N GLU A 755 34.81 10.53 -15.71
CA GLU A 755 34.71 9.07 -15.72
C GLU A 755 33.28 8.55 -15.89
N ILE A 756 32.27 9.41 -15.66
CA ILE A 756 30.84 9.10 -15.92
C ILE A 756 30.51 8.96 -17.42
N ALA A 757 31.38 9.46 -18.31
CA ALA A 757 31.16 9.56 -19.75
C ALA A 757 30.55 8.32 -20.43
N PRO A 758 30.93 7.05 -20.09
CA PRO A 758 30.40 5.87 -20.75
C PRO A 758 28.89 5.68 -20.66
N VAL A 759 28.22 6.23 -19.64
CA VAL A 759 26.77 6.06 -19.42
C VAL A 759 25.95 7.32 -19.72
N VAL A 760 26.58 8.49 -19.93
CA VAL A 760 25.91 9.79 -20.06
C VAL A 760 24.79 9.78 -21.09
N ILE A 761 25.07 9.36 -22.34
CA ILE A 761 24.07 9.37 -23.42
C ILE A 761 22.91 8.43 -23.11
N THR A 762 23.21 7.23 -22.59
CA THR A 762 22.18 6.26 -22.20
C THR A 762 21.27 6.85 -21.14
N VAL A 763 21.83 7.38 -20.06
CA VAL A 763 21.06 7.99 -18.97
C VAL A 763 20.24 9.18 -19.48
N VAL A 764 20.85 10.14 -20.21
CA VAL A 764 20.12 11.29 -20.77
C VAL A 764 18.95 10.82 -21.64
N SER A 765 19.14 9.83 -22.51
CA SER A 765 18.05 9.30 -23.33
C SER A 765 16.90 8.66 -22.55
N CYS A 766 17.16 8.14 -21.34
CA CYS A 766 16.15 7.63 -20.42
C CYS A 766 15.45 8.75 -19.63
N LEU A 767 16.17 9.79 -19.20
CA LEU A 767 15.63 10.89 -18.39
C LEU A 767 14.73 11.84 -19.19
N VAL A 768 15.05 12.07 -20.47
CA VAL A 768 14.30 13.03 -21.31
C VAL A 768 12.81 12.68 -21.46
N PRO A 769 12.41 11.42 -21.72
CA PRO A 769 11.00 11.03 -21.72
C PRO A 769 10.27 11.30 -20.39
N ILE A 770 10.92 11.04 -19.25
CA ILE A 770 10.35 11.28 -17.91
C ILE A 770 10.03 12.76 -17.73
N LEU A 771 10.98 13.64 -18.10
CA LEU A 771 10.80 15.09 -18.00
C LEU A 771 9.75 15.66 -18.98
N LYS A 772 9.54 15.01 -20.13
CA LYS A 772 8.57 15.45 -21.13
C LYS A 772 7.12 15.08 -20.79
N SER A 773 6.94 14.03 -20.00
CA SER A 773 5.62 13.53 -19.60
C SER A 773 5.54 13.47 -18.06
N PRO A 774 5.60 14.62 -17.37
CA PRO A 774 5.51 14.65 -15.91
C PRO A 774 4.10 14.26 -15.42
N GLU A 775 3.07 14.51 -16.24
CA GLU A 775 1.69 14.11 -15.95
C GLU A 775 1.58 12.57 -15.92
N GLY A 776 1.33 12.01 -14.73
CA GLY A 776 1.29 10.57 -14.50
C GLY A 776 2.63 9.92 -14.13
N SER A 777 3.71 10.71 -14.00
CA SER A 777 5.00 10.25 -13.45
C SER A 777 5.10 10.60 -11.96
N ASN A 778 5.83 9.79 -11.18
CA ASN A 778 6.12 10.10 -9.78
C ASN A 778 6.93 11.40 -9.67
N LYS A 779 6.51 12.29 -8.76
CA LYS A 779 7.07 13.65 -8.61
C LYS A 779 8.55 13.62 -8.25
N SER A 780 8.95 12.78 -7.28
CA SER A 780 10.35 12.62 -6.86
C SER A 780 11.23 12.14 -8.00
N LEU A 781 10.75 11.21 -8.83
CA LEU A 781 11.49 10.76 -10.01
C LEU A 781 11.70 11.88 -11.03
N VAL A 782 10.72 12.76 -11.24
CA VAL A 782 10.83 13.92 -12.15
C VAL A 782 11.87 14.91 -11.62
N GLU A 783 11.85 15.22 -10.32
CA GLU A 783 12.81 16.10 -9.67
C GLU A 783 14.24 15.54 -9.73
N ASN A 784 14.44 14.28 -9.32
CA ASN A 784 15.73 13.60 -9.40
C ASN A 784 16.23 13.46 -10.85
N SER A 785 15.33 13.29 -11.83
CA SER A 785 15.70 13.28 -13.26
C SER A 785 16.23 14.64 -13.71
N ALA A 786 15.63 15.73 -13.26
CA ALA A 786 16.09 17.08 -13.58
C ALA A 786 17.44 17.38 -12.91
N ILE A 787 17.61 16.97 -11.66
CA ILE A 787 18.87 17.15 -10.91
C ILE A 787 20.01 16.36 -11.56
N THR A 788 19.80 15.06 -11.80
CA THR A 788 20.83 14.20 -12.41
C THR A 788 21.18 14.67 -13.82
N LEU A 789 20.22 15.09 -14.63
CA LEU A 789 20.51 15.68 -15.95
C LEU A 789 21.39 16.93 -15.84
N GLY A 790 21.13 17.78 -14.84
CA GLY A 790 21.95 18.96 -14.55
C GLY A 790 23.38 18.59 -14.16
N ARG A 791 23.55 17.67 -13.20
CA ARG A 791 24.86 17.17 -12.76
C ARG A 791 25.67 16.56 -13.92
N LEU A 792 25.03 15.76 -14.77
CA LEU A 792 25.67 15.20 -15.97
C LEU A 792 26.06 16.30 -16.98
N SER A 793 25.22 17.31 -17.15
CA SER A 793 25.48 18.47 -18.02
C SER A 793 26.63 19.33 -17.51
N TRP A 794 26.82 19.40 -16.19
CA TRP A 794 27.92 20.13 -15.57
C TRP A 794 29.26 19.42 -15.80
N VAL A 795 29.26 18.11 -15.62
CA VAL A 795 30.48 17.28 -15.64
C VAL A 795 30.91 16.92 -17.07
N CYS A 796 29.96 16.74 -17.98
CA CYS A 796 30.19 16.35 -19.38
C CYS A 796 29.41 17.23 -20.38
N PRO A 797 29.60 18.57 -20.37
CA PRO A 797 28.83 19.48 -21.22
C PRO A 797 29.03 19.17 -22.72
N ASP A 798 30.23 18.79 -23.13
CA ASP A 798 30.54 18.46 -24.53
C ASP A 798 29.72 17.26 -25.07
N ILE A 799 29.28 16.36 -24.19
CA ILE A 799 28.48 15.18 -24.54
C ILE A 799 26.99 15.52 -24.55
N VAL A 800 26.54 16.32 -23.58
CA VAL A 800 25.10 16.58 -23.39
C VAL A 800 24.61 17.76 -24.26
N ALA A 801 25.42 18.81 -24.39
CA ALA A 801 25.04 20.05 -25.08
C ALA A 801 24.59 19.90 -26.54
N PRO A 802 25.13 18.96 -27.36
CA PRO A 802 24.62 18.70 -28.71
C PRO A 802 23.15 18.25 -28.76
N HIS A 803 22.60 17.74 -27.65
CA HIS A 803 21.24 17.20 -27.57
C HIS A 803 20.24 18.12 -26.87
N MET A 804 20.69 19.30 -26.38
CA MET A 804 19.89 20.13 -25.48
C MET A 804 18.56 20.60 -26.08
N GLU A 805 18.49 20.84 -27.40
CA GLU A 805 17.27 21.26 -28.09
C GLU A 805 16.11 20.28 -27.87
N HIS A 806 16.41 19.00 -27.67
CA HIS A 806 15.40 17.98 -27.48
C HIS A 806 14.71 18.03 -26.12
N PHE A 807 15.33 18.61 -25.09
CA PHE A 807 14.84 18.51 -23.72
C PHE A 807 14.84 19.83 -22.93
N MET A 808 15.52 20.88 -23.42
CA MET A 808 15.72 22.13 -22.67
C MET A 808 14.42 22.72 -22.12
N GLN A 809 13.34 22.75 -22.90
CA GLN A 809 12.06 23.28 -22.46
C GLN A 809 11.46 22.48 -21.29
N ALA A 810 11.42 21.15 -21.44
CA ALA A 810 10.89 20.25 -20.42
C ALA A 810 11.73 20.30 -19.14
N TRP A 811 13.05 20.32 -19.30
CA TRP A 811 13.98 20.40 -18.18
C TRP A 811 13.89 21.73 -17.43
N CYS A 812 13.82 22.87 -18.13
CA CYS A 812 13.64 24.19 -17.50
C CYS A 812 12.33 24.27 -16.70
N LYS A 813 11.24 23.65 -17.19
CA LYS A 813 9.98 23.55 -16.43
C LYS A 813 10.17 22.76 -15.13
N ALA A 814 10.85 21.62 -15.18
CA ALA A 814 11.16 20.82 -13.99
C ALA A 814 12.07 21.59 -13.01
N LEU A 815 13.09 22.30 -13.49
CA LEU A 815 13.96 23.15 -12.67
C LEU A 815 13.21 24.28 -11.93
N CYS A 816 12.05 24.70 -12.41
CA CYS A 816 11.22 25.69 -11.72
C CYS A 816 10.56 25.12 -10.45
N MET A 817 10.41 23.80 -10.37
CA MET A 817 9.72 23.11 -9.27
C MET A 817 10.68 22.67 -8.15
N ILE A 818 11.98 22.61 -8.43
CA ILE A 818 12.99 22.22 -7.43
C ILE A 818 13.20 23.36 -6.42
N ARG A 819 13.33 22.98 -5.15
CA ARG A 819 13.59 23.88 -4.02
C ARG A 819 15.00 24.50 -4.09
N ASP A 820 15.18 25.69 -3.51
CA ASP A 820 16.45 26.42 -3.57
C ASP A 820 17.50 25.83 -2.61
N ASP A 821 18.16 24.75 -3.02
CA ASP A 821 19.24 24.10 -2.29
C ASP A 821 20.48 23.84 -3.17
N PHE A 822 21.44 23.06 -2.65
CA PHE A 822 22.68 22.75 -3.36
C PHE A 822 22.44 21.84 -4.58
N GLU A 823 21.38 21.03 -4.61
CA GLU A 823 21.06 20.16 -5.76
C GLU A 823 20.52 20.98 -6.92
N LYS A 824 19.70 22.00 -6.63
CA LYS A 824 19.31 23.01 -7.63
C LYS A 824 20.53 23.80 -8.10
N GLU A 825 21.44 24.17 -7.21
CA GLU A 825 22.69 24.85 -7.58
C GLU A 825 23.53 24.02 -8.57
N ASP A 826 23.78 22.73 -8.27
CA ASP A 826 24.46 21.79 -9.17
C ASP A 826 23.78 21.74 -10.55
N SER A 827 22.45 21.70 -10.55
CA SER A 827 21.66 21.61 -11.78
C SER A 827 21.81 22.85 -12.65
N PHE A 828 21.86 24.03 -12.03
CA PHE A 828 22.05 25.29 -12.72
C PHE A 828 23.50 25.52 -13.17
N HIS A 829 24.50 25.02 -12.44
CA HIS A 829 25.87 24.93 -12.97
C HIS A 829 25.91 24.09 -14.25
N GLY A 830 25.14 22.99 -14.30
CA GLY A 830 24.96 22.18 -15.49
C GLY A 830 24.30 22.91 -16.65
N LEU A 831 23.22 23.65 -16.37
CA LEU A 831 22.55 24.51 -17.36
C LEU A 831 23.55 25.51 -17.93
N CYS A 832 24.36 26.11 -17.05
CA CYS A 832 25.31 27.12 -17.44
C CYS A 832 26.44 26.56 -18.32
N ALA A 833 27.05 25.45 -17.91
CA ALA A 833 28.07 24.75 -18.67
C ALA A 833 27.57 24.31 -20.05
N MET A 834 26.34 23.79 -20.11
CA MET A 834 25.73 23.32 -21.35
C MET A 834 25.47 24.47 -22.34
N VAL A 835 24.90 25.58 -21.87
CA VAL A 835 24.69 26.78 -22.70
C VAL A 835 26.02 27.37 -23.16
N ALA A 836 27.03 27.42 -22.30
CA ALA A 836 28.37 27.89 -22.70
C ALA A 836 28.98 27.02 -23.81
N ALA A 837 28.76 25.70 -23.78
CA ALA A 837 29.27 24.76 -24.79
C ALA A 837 28.52 24.82 -26.13
N ASN A 838 27.21 25.09 -26.14
CA ASN A 838 26.41 25.26 -27.36
C ASN A 838 25.31 26.33 -27.18
N PRO A 839 25.67 27.63 -27.27
CA PRO A 839 24.74 28.74 -27.02
C PRO A 839 23.53 28.76 -27.97
N THR A 840 23.74 28.34 -29.22
CA THR A 840 22.69 28.30 -30.25
C THR A 840 21.62 27.25 -29.95
N GLY A 841 21.97 26.13 -29.32
CA GLY A 841 21.01 25.06 -28.99
C GLY A 841 19.96 25.47 -27.95
N GLY A 842 20.26 26.46 -27.09
CA GLY A 842 19.31 26.98 -26.10
C GLY A 842 18.44 28.13 -26.61
N ALA A 843 18.76 28.74 -27.76
CA ALA A 843 18.12 29.96 -28.23
C ALA A 843 16.60 29.80 -28.45
N GLY A 844 16.17 28.66 -29.01
CA GLY A 844 14.75 28.34 -29.20
C GLY A 844 13.97 28.07 -27.90
N SER A 845 14.66 27.99 -26.76
CA SER A 845 14.08 27.74 -25.44
C SER A 845 14.37 28.87 -24.45
N LEU A 846 14.84 30.03 -24.92
CA LEU A 846 15.29 31.13 -24.06
C LEU A 846 14.22 31.57 -23.03
N ALA A 847 12.95 31.64 -23.43
CA ALA A 847 11.88 32.01 -22.50
C ALA A 847 11.79 31.06 -21.30
N TYR A 848 12.00 29.76 -21.51
CA TYR A 848 12.02 28.75 -20.44
C TYR A 848 13.28 28.84 -19.59
N ILE A 849 14.44 29.12 -20.19
CA ILE A 849 15.69 29.38 -19.45
C ILE A 849 15.50 30.59 -18.52
N CYS A 850 14.90 31.66 -19.02
CA CYS A 850 14.56 32.85 -18.23
C CYS A 850 13.59 32.54 -17.09
N GLN A 851 12.55 31.74 -17.32
CA GLN A 851 11.63 31.29 -16.26
C GLN A 851 12.37 30.48 -15.18
N ALA A 852 13.25 29.56 -15.58
CA ALA A 852 14.05 28.78 -14.64
C ALA A 852 14.98 29.69 -13.82
N CYS A 853 15.69 30.65 -14.42
CA CYS A 853 16.51 31.61 -13.67
C CYS A 853 15.68 32.48 -12.70
N ALA A 854 14.45 32.82 -13.07
CA ALA A 854 13.52 33.58 -12.23
C ALA A 854 12.87 32.74 -11.11
N SER A 855 12.93 31.41 -11.17
CA SER A 855 12.34 30.53 -10.16
C SER A 855 13.06 30.64 -8.81
N TRP A 856 14.34 30.97 -8.82
CA TRP A 856 15.13 31.20 -7.61
C TRP A 856 14.54 32.32 -6.77
N THR A 857 14.42 32.10 -5.47
CA THR A 857 14.21 33.15 -4.47
C THR A 857 15.51 33.91 -4.29
N GLU A 858 16.61 33.21 -4.08
CA GLU A 858 17.96 33.76 -3.93
C GLU A 858 19.02 32.73 -4.36
N ILE A 859 20.03 33.15 -5.14
CA ILE A 859 21.21 32.32 -5.42
C ILE A 859 22.31 32.74 -4.44
N LYS A 860 22.60 31.87 -3.46
CA LYS A 860 23.63 32.14 -2.42
C LYS A 860 25.06 32.04 -2.96
N SER A 861 25.28 31.18 -3.96
CA SER A 861 26.58 30.97 -4.58
C SER A 861 26.94 32.11 -5.54
N GLU A 862 27.96 32.90 -5.18
CA GLU A 862 28.46 33.97 -6.04
C GLU A 862 28.95 33.42 -7.40
N GLY A 863 29.53 32.22 -7.41
CA GLY A 863 29.96 31.55 -8.63
C GLY A 863 28.80 31.32 -9.58
N LEU A 864 27.74 30.66 -9.10
CA LEU A 864 26.55 30.41 -9.93
C LEU A 864 25.85 31.71 -10.34
N HIS A 865 25.73 32.68 -9.43
CA HIS A 865 25.11 33.96 -9.75
C HIS A 865 25.80 34.64 -10.94
N ASN A 866 27.13 34.63 -10.96
CA ASN A 866 27.93 35.19 -12.05
C ASN A 866 27.75 34.41 -13.36
N GLU A 867 27.70 33.08 -13.32
CA GLU A 867 27.45 32.24 -14.51
C GLU A 867 26.07 32.53 -15.13
N VAL A 868 25.03 32.59 -14.30
CA VAL A 868 23.67 32.95 -14.74
C VAL A 868 23.65 34.34 -15.37
N CYS A 869 24.30 35.33 -14.74
CA CYS A 869 24.42 36.68 -15.32
C CYS A 869 25.12 36.65 -16.68
N GLN A 870 26.21 35.90 -16.82
CA GLN A 870 26.96 35.80 -18.08
C GLN A 870 26.11 35.22 -19.21
N ILE A 871 25.31 34.19 -18.92
CA ILE A 871 24.45 33.55 -19.92
C ILE A 871 23.31 34.44 -20.37
N LEU A 872 22.61 35.08 -19.42
CA LEU A 872 21.50 35.99 -19.78
C LEU A 872 22.03 37.18 -20.59
N ASN A 873 23.17 37.77 -20.20
CA ASN A 873 23.81 38.83 -20.98
C ASN A 873 24.31 38.31 -22.34
N GLY A 874 24.82 37.08 -22.40
CA GLY A 874 25.22 36.42 -23.64
C GLY A 874 24.06 36.29 -24.62
N TYR A 875 22.88 35.85 -24.16
CA TYR A 875 21.67 35.76 -25.00
C TYR A 875 21.16 37.14 -25.42
N LYS A 876 21.20 38.14 -24.53
CA LYS A 876 20.86 39.53 -24.85
C LYS A 876 21.73 40.08 -25.99
N GLN A 877 23.03 39.79 -25.96
CA GLN A 877 23.96 40.16 -27.03
C GLN A 877 23.73 39.34 -28.32
N LEU A 878 23.48 38.03 -28.19
CA LEU A 878 23.30 37.11 -29.33
C LEU A 878 22.07 37.46 -30.17
N LEU A 879 20.94 37.81 -29.53
CA LEU A 879 19.69 38.10 -30.23
C LEU A 879 19.72 39.43 -30.98
N GLY A 880 20.31 40.49 -30.39
CA GLY A 880 20.41 41.82 -30.99
C GLY A 880 19.09 42.42 -31.49
N ASN A 881 19.12 43.60 -32.11
CA ASN A 881 18.03 44.17 -32.94
C ASN A 881 16.58 44.03 -32.39
N GLY A 882 16.35 44.18 -31.08
CA GLY A 882 15.01 44.08 -30.48
C GLY A 882 14.55 42.66 -30.12
N GLY A 883 15.34 41.62 -30.40
CA GLY A 883 14.97 40.22 -30.17
C GLY A 883 14.90 39.83 -28.69
N TRP A 884 15.75 40.44 -27.85
CA TRP A 884 15.68 40.27 -26.39
C TRP A 884 14.38 40.84 -25.84
N GLU A 885 14.02 42.06 -26.26
CA GLU A 885 12.80 42.75 -25.86
C GLU A 885 11.55 41.98 -26.29
N GLN A 886 11.57 41.37 -27.49
CA GLN A 886 10.51 40.46 -27.94
C GLN A 886 10.38 39.23 -27.04
N CYS A 887 11.50 38.60 -26.65
CA CYS A 887 11.47 37.47 -25.72
C CYS A 887 10.93 37.88 -24.35
N MET A 888 11.38 39.00 -23.79
CA MET A 888 10.89 39.51 -22.50
C MET A 888 9.38 39.80 -22.53
N ALA A 889 8.85 40.27 -23.67
CA ALA A 889 7.42 40.52 -23.84
C ALA A 889 6.56 39.24 -23.82
N THR A 890 7.16 38.05 -23.99
CA THR A 890 6.46 36.75 -23.89
C THR A 890 6.41 36.21 -22.45
N LEU A 891 7.19 36.79 -21.53
CA LEU A 891 7.26 36.36 -20.14
C LEU A 891 6.21 37.08 -19.28
N GLN A 892 5.83 36.45 -18.17
CA GLN A 892 4.97 37.08 -17.18
C GLN A 892 5.69 38.26 -16.51
N PRO A 893 4.97 39.32 -16.09
CA PRO A 893 5.59 40.53 -15.53
C PRO A 893 6.45 40.28 -14.29
N ASP A 894 6.06 39.34 -13.44
CA ASP A 894 6.79 38.94 -12.23
C ASP A 894 8.14 38.28 -12.57
N VAL A 895 8.16 37.43 -13.60
CA VAL A 895 9.38 36.79 -14.13
C VAL A 895 10.35 37.87 -14.62
N VAL A 896 9.88 38.84 -15.40
CA VAL A 896 10.71 39.94 -15.90
C VAL A 896 11.28 40.77 -14.75
N GLN A 897 10.47 41.06 -13.73
CA GLN A 897 10.92 41.79 -12.54
C GLN A 897 12.02 41.03 -11.79
N LYS A 898 11.86 39.71 -11.61
CA LYS A 898 12.89 38.89 -10.94
C LYS A 898 14.18 38.82 -11.75
N LEU A 899 14.12 38.80 -13.08
CA LEU A 899 15.30 38.77 -13.94
C LEU A 899 16.16 40.04 -13.87
N ALA A 900 15.57 41.18 -13.52
CA ALA A 900 16.29 42.45 -13.39
C ALA A 900 17.44 42.39 -12.36
N ARG A 901 17.38 41.46 -11.38
CA ARG A 901 18.46 41.24 -10.40
C ARG A 901 19.76 40.74 -11.02
N TYR A 902 19.71 40.22 -12.25
CA TYR A 902 20.87 39.74 -13.02
C TYR A 902 21.40 40.77 -14.01
N GLY A 903 20.90 42.03 -13.96
CA GLY A 903 21.38 43.13 -14.79
C GLY A 903 20.98 43.06 -16.27
N VAL A 904 19.92 42.32 -16.61
CA VAL A 904 19.45 42.09 -18.00
C VAL A 904 18.13 42.75 -18.34
#